data_AF-A0A6G3Q5P7-F1
#
_entry.id   AF-A0A6G3Q5P7-F1
#
_cell.length_a   1.000
_cell.length_b   1.000
_cell.length_c   1.000
_cell.angle_alpha   90.00
_cell.angle_beta   90.00
_cell.angle_gamma   90.00
#
_symmetry.space_group_name_H-M   'P 1'
#
loop_
_entity.id
_entity.type
_entity.pdbx_description
1 polymer ?
#
loop_
_entity_poly.entity_id
_entity_poly.type
_entity_poly.pdbx_seq_one_letter_code
_entity_poly.pdbx_strand_id
1 'polypeptide(L)'
;MRTRLRRLVVTAAALLTATTALPAATAQSGPSQASQASQQHPSHGGLSAVIRYTEYGIPHIVAKDYANLGFGSGWAQAADQVCVLADGFVTLRGDRSRWFGPDAETDFSLSDASDNLSSDLYFRGVRDNGTVKRLIAQPAPLGPSRAVKDLMNGWAAGYNAWLKQNRVKDPACAGAAWVRPVTGVDVATRAYALAVLGGQGGLVDAITAAQPPAASTTAAKSALPDAADAAKGARELFDLSDMGSNAVAFNGSTTANGRGLLLGNPHYPWKGGRRFWQSQQTIPGELNVAGGSLLGSPTISIGYNANVAWSHTVATGVPLSLHQLKLDPADPTTYLVDGKPERMTRRSVTVAVKDGAPVTRTQWWTRYGPVVLSPGGDLPLPWTTTTAFALNDPNAANMRFYDTSLGFSKARGTADVLNSLDQHQGIPWVNTVAADSSGHSLFAQSQVLPRVTNELAAACSTPLGKVLYPAAGVAVLDGSRADCAIGDDPDAVAPGIFGPSRMPTLKDTPYVENSNDSAWLTNLDKPITGYERIFGPVRTAASPRTRGAVADVAALAAKGGLTVADLQRQQFANRSTSGALAAADAARACAALPGGTATGSTGTAVDVSQACGVLASWDRTMNSDSRGALLFDRFWRKLLGAVPSAQRWKVPFSAADPVGTPNTLNTDAPGFTRALADAVTELRAAGIPLNAKLGEHQYVVRKGQRLPVGGGTESLGVWNKIEPVWDTASGGYRDNAFGSSHIQAVGWDDSRCPVARTLLTYSQSSNPNSPHFADQTRLFSAEKWVRARFCEKDILSSPALRVIRVRG
;
A
#
# COMPACT_ATOMS: atom_id res chain seq x y z
N MET A 1 -4.76 17.01 -53.79
CA MET A 1 -3.61 17.58 -54.54
C MET A 1 -2.96 18.64 -53.65
N ARG A 2 -1.61 18.70 -53.50
CA ARG A 2 -0.65 19.51 -54.31
C ARG A 2 -1.13 20.95 -54.52
N THR A 3 -0.39 22.05 -54.25
CA THR A 3 0.97 22.35 -53.71
C THR A 3 1.02 23.88 -53.37
N ARG A 4 2.00 24.58 -52.77
CA ARG A 4 3.42 24.43 -52.31
C ARG A 4 3.62 25.44 -51.12
N LEU A 5 4.54 25.29 -50.15
CA LEU A 5 5.93 25.87 -50.04
C LEU A 5 6.06 27.36 -50.46
N ARG A 6 6.86 28.26 -49.84
CA ARG A 6 7.79 28.24 -48.67
C ARG A 6 8.38 29.66 -48.39
N ARG A 7 8.77 29.96 -47.12
CA ARG A 7 9.95 30.80 -46.70
C ARG A 7 9.95 32.31 -47.11
N LEU A 8 10.76 33.22 -46.56
CA LEU A 8 11.66 33.29 -45.38
C LEU A 8 11.81 34.77 -44.91
N VAL A 9 11.86 34.99 -43.59
CA VAL A 9 12.71 35.92 -42.79
C VAL A 9 13.48 37.07 -43.50
N VAL A 10 13.40 38.30 -42.96
CA VAL A 10 14.47 39.08 -42.28
C VAL A 10 13.85 40.26 -41.49
N THR A 11 14.45 40.65 -40.36
CA THR A 11 14.11 41.81 -39.50
C THR A 11 15.13 42.93 -39.61
N ALA A 12 14.73 44.22 -39.55
CA ALA A 12 15.32 45.29 -38.70
C ALA A 12 14.97 46.73 -39.12
N ALA A 13 14.60 47.59 -38.14
CA ALA A 13 14.77 49.05 -38.04
C ALA A 13 14.10 49.51 -36.72
N ALA A 14 14.84 49.99 -35.71
CA ALA A 14 15.19 51.40 -35.43
C ALA A 14 13.97 52.27 -35.04
N LEU A 15 13.81 52.79 -33.81
CA LEU A 15 14.62 53.70 -32.97
C LEU A 15 14.54 55.20 -33.35
N LEU A 16 14.87 56.05 -32.35
CA LEU A 16 14.69 57.51 -32.29
C LEU A 16 13.21 57.95 -32.12
N THR A 17 12.86 59.04 -31.43
CA THR A 17 13.69 60.08 -30.75
C THR A 17 13.02 60.52 -29.43
N ALA A 18 13.78 61.19 -28.55
CA ALA A 18 13.27 61.83 -27.34
C ALA A 18 13.20 63.37 -27.50
N THR A 19 12.32 64.04 -26.74
CA THR A 19 12.70 65.14 -25.80
C THR A 19 11.54 65.67 -24.93
N THR A 20 11.72 65.56 -23.61
CA THR A 20 11.36 66.54 -22.54
C THR A 20 10.16 67.50 -22.65
N ALA A 21 9.20 67.34 -21.73
CA ALA A 21 8.79 68.39 -20.77
C ALA A 21 7.98 67.79 -19.59
N LEU A 22 8.05 68.42 -18.40
CA LEU A 22 7.23 68.13 -17.21
C LEU A 22 6.41 69.39 -16.85
N PRO A 23 5.21 69.26 -16.25
CA PRO A 23 5.11 69.13 -14.80
C PRO A 23 4.15 68.03 -14.32
N ALA A 24 4.17 67.74 -13.01
CA ALA A 24 3.38 66.67 -12.41
C ALA A 24 1.92 67.06 -12.14
N ALA A 25 1.01 66.10 -12.33
CA ALA A 25 -0.34 66.10 -11.77
C ALA A 25 -0.51 64.84 -10.91
N THR A 26 -1.00 64.99 -9.67
CA THR A 26 -1.15 63.88 -8.71
C THR A 26 -2.40 63.05 -9.00
N ALA A 27 -2.23 61.76 -9.25
CA ALA A 27 -3.31 60.77 -9.27
C ALA A 27 -3.00 59.65 -8.26
N GLN A 28 -4.00 59.23 -7.48
CA GLN A 28 -3.82 58.29 -6.37
C GLN A 28 -3.63 56.85 -6.87
N SER A 29 -2.46 56.27 -6.65
CA SER A 29 -2.22 54.85 -6.90
C SER A 29 -2.79 53.99 -5.76
N GLY A 30 -3.84 53.21 -6.05
CA GLY A 30 -4.28 52.13 -5.15
C GLY A 30 -3.22 51.02 -5.01
N PRO A 31 -3.30 50.15 -3.98
CA PRO A 31 -2.27 49.15 -3.71
C PRO A 31 -2.10 48.17 -4.87
N SER A 32 -0.93 48.20 -5.51
CA SER A 32 -0.65 47.40 -6.70
C SER A 32 -0.27 45.95 -6.38
N GLN A 33 -0.39 45.08 -7.40
CA GLN A 33 -0.20 43.62 -7.31
C GLN A 33 1.20 43.17 -6.84
N ALA A 34 2.20 44.07 -6.85
CA ALA A 34 3.57 43.78 -6.41
C ALA A 34 3.67 43.25 -4.97
N SER A 35 2.71 43.61 -4.11
CA SER A 35 2.67 43.17 -2.70
C SER A 35 2.42 41.66 -2.52
N GLN A 36 1.78 40.97 -3.47
CA GLN A 36 1.55 39.53 -3.37
C GLN A 36 2.77 38.70 -3.80
N ALA A 37 3.56 39.19 -4.77
CA ALA A 37 4.75 38.48 -5.25
C ALA A 37 5.82 38.33 -4.14
N SER A 38 6.07 39.38 -3.36
CA SER A 38 7.04 39.34 -2.25
C SER A 38 6.63 38.38 -1.12
N GLN A 39 5.34 38.05 -1.00
CA GLN A 39 4.84 37.11 0.00
C GLN A 39 5.08 35.63 -0.35
N GLN A 40 5.47 35.30 -1.58
CA GLN A 40 5.64 33.90 -2.02
C GLN A 40 7.03 33.30 -1.74
N HIS A 41 8.07 34.11 -1.48
CA HIS A 41 9.44 33.63 -1.30
C HIS A 41 9.79 33.26 0.16
N PRO A 42 10.47 32.13 0.45
CA PRO A 42 10.99 31.79 1.78
C PRO A 42 11.96 32.83 2.35
N SER A 43 12.16 32.85 3.67
CA SER A 43 13.02 33.86 4.32
C SER A 43 14.52 33.52 4.31
N HIS A 44 15.34 34.57 4.26
CA HIS A 44 16.78 34.50 4.50
C HIS A 44 17.06 34.46 6.02
N GLY A 45 16.78 33.30 6.63
CA GLY A 45 16.98 33.03 8.05
C GLY A 45 16.12 31.86 8.52
N GLY A 46 16.75 30.86 9.12
CA GLY A 46 16.11 29.62 9.58
C GLY A 46 15.59 28.71 8.45
N LEU A 47 14.94 27.61 8.85
CA LEU A 47 14.07 26.82 7.97
C LEU A 47 12.72 27.53 7.84
N SER A 48 12.18 27.60 6.62
CA SER A 48 10.88 28.21 6.35
C SER A 48 10.23 27.68 5.07
N ALA A 49 8.91 27.66 5.03
CA ALA A 49 8.12 27.27 3.86
C ALA A 49 6.88 28.16 3.73
N VAL A 50 6.32 28.24 2.51
CA VAL A 50 5.00 28.83 2.26
C VAL A 50 4.04 27.69 1.96
N ILE A 51 3.00 27.53 2.79
CA ILE A 51 2.00 26.48 2.62
C ILE A 51 0.69 27.15 2.19
N ARG A 52 0.22 26.78 0.99
CA ARG A 52 -1.04 27.28 0.42
C ARG A 52 -2.06 26.15 0.56
N TYR A 53 -3.08 26.32 1.38
CA TYR A 53 -4.18 25.36 1.48
C TYR A 53 -5.25 25.71 0.45
N THR A 54 -5.83 24.70 -0.21
CA THR A 54 -6.99 24.85 -1.11
C THR A 54 -8.20 24.08 -0.58
N GLU A 55 -9.18 23.76 -1.44
CA GLU A 55 -10.35 22.96 -1.04
C GLU A 55 -9.94 21.63 -0.38
N TYR A 56 -10.77 21.16 0.55
CA TYR A 56 -10.56 19.91 1.30
C TYR A 56 -9.27 19.84 2.14
N GLY A 57 -8.64 21.00 2.39
CA GLY A 57 -7.45 21.11 3.22
C GLY A 57 -6.16 20.67 2.54
N ILE A 58 -6.16 20.48 1.22
CA ILE A 58 -4.99 20.02 0.48
C ILE A 58 -3.89 21.11 0.53
N PRO A 59 -2.68 20.83 1.05
CA PRO A 59 -1.59 21.79 1.15
C PRO A 59 -0.65 21.70 -0.05
N HIS A 60 -0.36 22.86 -0.64
CA HIS A 60 0.58 23.05 -1.73
C HIS A 60 1.80 23.82 -1.18
N ILE A 61 2.86 23.09 -0.86
CA ILE A 61 4.04 23.55 -0.11
C ILE A 61 5.10 24.07 -1.07
N VAL A 62 5.54 25.33 -0.87
CA VAL A 62 6.67 25.94 -1.59
C VAL A 62 7.85 26.11 -0.65
N ALA A 63 9.03 25.68 -1.12
CA ALA A 63 10.30 25.88 -0.45
C ALA A 63 11.41 26.25 -1.44
N LYS A 64 12.56 26.67 -0.92
CA LYS A 64 13.75 27.05 -1.70
C LYS A 64 14.75 25.90 -1.92
N ASP A 65 14.66 24.84 -1.10
CA ASP A 65 15.56 23.69 -1.10
C ASP A 65 14.88 22.50 -0.38
N TYR A 66 15.53 21.33 -0.40
CA TYR A 66 15.01 20.09 0.18
C TYR A 66 14.83 20.11 1.70
N ALA A 67 15.68 20.82 2.46
CA ALA A 67 15.52 20.94 3.91
C ALA A 67 14.31 21.81 4.27
N ASN A 68 14.11 22.90 3.53
CA ASN A 68 12.97 23.79 3.69
C ASN A 68 11.67 23.14 3.17
N LEU A 69 11.75 22.26 2.17
CA LEU A 69 10.60 21.48 1.70
C LEU A 69 10.18 20.46 2.76
N GLY A 70 11.15 19.70 3.30
CA GLY A 70 10.92 18.80 4.42
C GLY A 70 10.26 19.51 5.60
N PHE A 71 10.76 20.70 5.96
CA PHE A 71 10.18 21.54 7.00
C PHE A 71 8.71 21.90 6.75
N GLY A 72 8.35 22.29 5.53
CA GLY A 72 6.97 22.52 5.13
C GLY A 72 6.10 21.27 5.23
N SER A 73 6.61 20.12 4.75
CA SER A 73 5.89 18.83 4.79
C SER A 73 5.64 18.33 6.22
N GLY A 74 6.65 18.37 7.09
CA GLY A 74 6.54 17.93 8.48
C GLY A 74 5.60 18.82 9.30
N TRP A 75 5.64 20.14 9.08
CA TRP A 75 4.70 21.07 9.69
C TRP A 75 3.25 20.80 9.22
N ALA A 76 3.05 20.62 7.92
CA ALA A 76 1.72 20.43 7.34
C ALA A 76 1.09 19.09 7.78
N GLN A 77 1.86 18.01 7.79
CA GLN A 77 1.39 16.72 8.31
C GLN A 77 1.07 16.78 9.81
N ALA A 78 1.89 17.48 10.62
CA ALA A 78 1.58 17.70 12.04
C ALA A 78 0.24 18.42 12.24
N ALA A 79 -0.05 19.44 11.43
CA ALA A 79 -1.30 20.20 11.53
C ALA A 79 -2.57 19.36 11.34
N ASP A 80 -2.52 18.34 10.47
CA ASP A 80 -3.67 17.50 10.15
C ASP A 80 -3.73 16.19 10.96
N GLN A 81 -2.58 15.66 11.42
CA GLN A 81 -2.40 14.25 11.81
C GLN A 81 -1.49 14.03 13.05
N VAL A 82 -1.23 15.07 13.87
CA VAL A 82 -0.25 15.00 15.00
C VAL A 82 -0.36 13.75 15.89
N CYS A 83 -1.57 13.30 16.25
CA CYS A 83 -1.71 12.15 17.15
C CYS A 83 -1.28 10.82 16.50
N VAL A 84 -1.64 10.61 15.23
CA VAL A 84 -1.29 9.40 14.47
C VAL A 84 0.22 9.35 14.21
N LEU A 85 0.83 10.51 13.93
CA LEU A 85 2.28 10.65 13.80
C LEU A 85 2.97 10.36 15.14
N ALA A 86 2.50 10.97 16.23
CA ALA A 86 3.08 10.84 17.56
C ALA A 86 3.04 9.39 18.07
N ASP A 87 1.93 8.67 17.87
CA ASP A 87 1.79 7.25 18.25
C ASP A 87 2.76 6.37 17.46
N GLY A 88 2.87 6.57 16.14
CA GLY A 88 3.88 5.88 15.32
C GLY A 88 5.32 6.16 15.80
N PHE A 89 5.61 7.35 16.32
CA PHE A 89 6.89 7.65 16.97
C PHE A 89 7.01 7.11 18.41
N VAL A 90 5.96 6.55 19.03
CA VAL A 90 6.10 5.71 20.23
C VAL A 90 6.62 4.32 19.82
N THR A 91 6.01 3.72 18.79
CA THR A 91 6.44 2.43 18.19
C THR A 91 7.92 2.45 17.83
N LEU A 92 8.34 3.41 17.00
CA LEU A 92 9.71 3.48 16.46
C LEU A 92 10.80 3.78 17.51
N ARG A 93 10.42 4.17 18.73
CA ARG A 93 11.35 4.38 19.85
C ARG A 93 11.53 3.13 20.72
N GLY A 94 10.59 2.18 20.68
CA GLY A 94 10.47 1.11 21.66
C GLY A 94 10.01 1.62 23.03
N ASP A 95 8.90 2.36 23.05
CA ASP A 95 8.29 2.98 24.23
C ASP A 95 6.76 2.66 24.38
N ARG A 96 6.13 1.79 23.57
CA ARG A 96 4.67 1.54 23.61
C ARG A 96 4.20 0.96 24.94
N SER A 97 4.89 -0.06 25.43
CA SER A 97 4.64 -0.76 26.70
C SER A 97 4.64 0.20 27.89
N ARG A 98 5.43 1.28 27.82
CA ARG A 98 5.54 2.33 28.84
C ARG A 98 4.32 3.24 28.90
N TRP A 99 3.63 3.47 27.79
CA TRP A 99 2.51 4.41 27.71
C TRP A 99 1.15 3.71 27.65
N PHE A 100 1.08 2.57 26.97
CA PHE A 100 -0.16 1.86 26.63
C PHE A 100 -0.33 0.53 27.37
N GLY A 101 0.73 0.02 28.02
CA GLY A 101 0.76 -1.31 28.63
C GLY A 101 1.38 -2.37 27.70
N PRO A 102 2.02 -3.42 28.24
CA PRO A 102 2.79 -4.37 27.45
C PRO A 102 1.91 -5.30 26.60
N ASP A 103 0.79 -5.77 27.16
CA ASP A 103 -0.06 -6.83 26.58
C ASP A 103 -1.18 -6.27 25.68
N ALA A 104 -1.19 -4.96 25.43
CA ALA A 104 -2.17 -4.33 24.55
C ALA A 104 -1.73 -4.42 23.08
N GLU A 105 -2.70 -4.63 22.18
CA GLU A 105 -2.48 -4.76 20.74
C GLU A 105 -1.81 -3.52 20.12
N THR A 106 -1.06 -3.73 19.03
CA THR A 106 -0.50 -2.63 18.23
C THR A 106 -1.51 -2.09 17.21
N ASP A 107 -1.19 -0.99 16.51
CA ASP A 107 -2.00 -0.52 15.37
C ASP A 107 -1.62 -1.22 14.04
N PHE A 108 -0.78 -2.27 14.13
CA PHE A 108 -0.18 -3.05 13.04
C PHE A 108 0.48 -2.20 11.93
N SER A 109 0.71 -0.89 12.11
CA SER A 109 1.05 0.00 10.99
C SER A 109 2.54 0.08 10.65
N LEU A 110 3.39 -0.61 11.41
CA LEU A 110 4.86 -0.56 11.26
C LEU A 110 5.54 -1.92 11.48
N SER A 111 4.79 -2.93 11.89
CA SER A 111 5.20 -4.30 12.21
C SER A 111 3.95 -5.09 12.56
N ASP A 112 3.94 -6.40 12.31
CA ASP A 112 2.79 -7.27 12.61
C ASP A 112 2.87 -7.87 14.03
N ALA A 113 3.56 -7.16 14.92
CA ALA A 113 3.71 -7.51 16.33
C ALA A 113 2.34 -7.53 17.02
N SER A 114 1.98 -8.65 17.62
CA SER A 114 0.69 -8.83 18.28
C SER A 114 0.53 -7.95 19.52
N ASP A 115 1.62 -7.75 20.29
CA ASP A 115 1.62 -6.94 21.51
C ASP A 115 2.66 -5.79 21.49
N ASN A 116 2.42 -4.78 22.34
CA ASN A 116 3.32 -3.65 22.51
C ASN A 116 4.71 -4.06 23.02
N LEU A 117 4.80 -5.14 23.81
CA LEU A 117 6.06 -5.63 24.40
C LEU A 117 7.02 -6.15 23.32
N SER A 118 6.52 -6.94 22.38
CA SER A 118 7.27 -7.57 21.30
C SER A 118 7.61 -6.53 20.23
N SER A 119 6.68 -5.62 19.93
CA SER A 119 6.94 -4.42 19.11
C SER A 119 8.08 -3.59 19.70
N ASP A 120 8.03 -3.29 21.00
CA ASP A 120 9.09 -2.52 21.67
C ASP A 120 10.42 -3.24 21.67
N LEU A 121 10.45 -4.54 21.98
CA LEU A 121 11.68 -5.33 21.99
C LEU A 121 12.36 -5.33 20.62
N TYR A 122 11.61 -5.33 19.52
CA TYR A 122 12.16 -5.20 18.18
C TYR A 122 12.69 -3.78 17.91
N PHE A 123 11.86 -2.74 18.03
CA PHE A 123 12.28 -1.37 17.69
C PHE A 123 13.35 -0.82 18.63
N ARG A 124 13.33 -1.20 19.91
CA ARG A 124 14.41 -0.93 20.88
C ARG A 124 15.70 -1.65 20.48
N GLY A 125 15.62 -2.91 20.04
CA GLY A 125 16.77 -3.66 19.52
C GLY A 125 17.38 -3.02 18.28
N VAL A 126 16.57 -2.60 17.32
CA VAL A 126 16.99 -1.85 16.11
C VAL A 126 17.70 -0.53 16.48
N ARG A 127 17.16 0.19 17.46
CA ARG A 127 17.66 1.47 17.97
C ARG A 127 18.99 1.33 18.72
N ASP A 128 19.10 0.40 19.66
CA ASP A 128 20.29 0.21 20.50
C ASP A 128 21.43 -0.46 19.75
N ASN A 129 21.13 -1.37 18.82
CA ASN A 129 22.11 -1.88 17.85
C ASN A 129 22.56 -0.79 16.85
N GLY A 130 21.94 0.40 16.85
CA GLY A 130 22.29 1.51 15.97
C GLY A 130 22.08 1.24 14.48
N THR A 131 21.18 0.30 14.12
CA THR A 131 21.00 -0.20 12.76
C THR A 131 20.76 0.94 11.76
N VAL A 132 19.69 1.72 11.97
CA VAL A 132 19.32 2.83 11.09
C VAL A 132 20.43 3.89 10.98
N LYS A 133 21.13 4.17 12.08
CA LYS A 133 22.26 5.14 12.08
C LYS A 133 23.40 4.71 11.18
N ARG A 134 23.72 3.40 11.11
CA ARG A 134 24.71 2.88 10.14
C ARG A 134 24.21 2.95 8.71
N LEU A 135 22.95 2.56 8.47
CA LEU A 135 22.38 2.58 7.10
C LEU A 135 22.34 4.01 6.53
N ILE A 136 21.93 5.01 7.31
CA ILE A 136 21.96 6.41 6.84
C ILE A 136 23.38 6.99 6.73
N ALA A 137 24.38 6.42 7.41
CA ALA A 137 25.77 6.84 7.26
C ALA A 137 26.42 6.34 5.96
N GLN A 138 25.85 5.33 5.29
CA GLN A 138 26.34 4.85 4.00
C GLN A 138 26.22 5.93 2.91
N PRO A 139 27.14 5.94 1.93
CA PRO A 139 27.03 6.78 0.73
C PRO A 139 25.89 6.29 -0.16
N ALA A 140 25.35 7.18 -1.00
CA ALA A 140 24.45 6.79 -2.08
C ALA A 140 25.23 6.03 -3.18
N PRO A 141 24.60 5.05 -3.86
CA PRO A 141 23.18 4.69 -3.79
C PRO A 141 22.80 3.79 -2.60
N LEU A 142 23.75 3.14 -1.89
CA LEU A 142 23.44 2.17 -0.83
C LEU A 142 22.64 2.77 0.34
N GLY A 143 23.10 3.90 0.87
CA GLY A 143 22.39 4.75 1.82
C GLY A 143 21.71 5.94 1.13
N PRO A 144 20.87 6.71 1.85
CA PRO A 144 20.07 7.75 1.22
C PRO A 144 20.91 8.94 0.73
N SER A 145 20.44 9.63 -0.31
CA SER A 145 21.13 10.80 -0.87
C SER A 145 21.13 12.00 0.08
N ARG A 146 21.91 13.03 -0.28
CA ARG A 146 21.90 14.30 0.45
C ARG A 146 20.51 14.97 0.45
N ALA A 147 19.78 14.92 -0.67
CA ALA A 147 18.45 15.50 -0.78
C ALA A 147 17.44 14.81 0.15
N VAL A 148 17.48 13.47 0.23
CA VAL A 148 16.64 12.69 1.15
C VAL A 148 17.04 12.90 2.61
N LYS A 149 18.35 12.99 2.91
CA LYS A 149 18.83 13.34 4.26
C LYS A 149 18.37 14.73 4.70
N ASP A 150 18.42 15.73 3.81
CA ASP A 150 17.93 17.08 4.08
C ASP A 150 16.38 17.10 4.24
N LEU A 151 15.65 16.37 3.40
CA LEU A 151 14.19 16.16 3.52
C LEU A 151 13.79 15.57 4.88
N MET A 152 14.44 14.49 5.33
CA MET A 152 14.12 13.85 6.63
C MET A 152 14.44 14.75 7.82
N ASN A 153 15.58 15.43 7.80
CA ASN A 153 15.95 16.40 8.84
C ASN A 153 15.00 17.61 8.87
N GLY A 154 14.62 18.11 7.70
CA GLY A 154 13.62 19.15 7.54
C GLY A 154 12.26 18.73 8.11
N TRP A 155 11.78 17.53 7.75
CA TRP A 155 10.49 17.00 8.24
C TRP A 155 10.42 16.95 9.76
N ALA A 156 11.47 16.43 10.41
CA ALA A 156 11.57 16.41 11.87
C ALA A 156 11.53 17.83 12.47
N ALA A 157 12.27 18.79 11.89
CA ALA A 157 12.24 20.18 12.33
C ALA A 157 10.86 20.84 12.14
N GLY A 158 10.15 20.53 11.06
CA GLY A 158 8.80 21.04 10.77
C GLY A 158 7.77 20.55 11.78
N TYR A 159 7.76 19.25 12.06
CA TYR A 159 6.91 18.63 13.08
C TYR A 159 7.20 19.20 14.49
N ASN A 160 8.49 19.34 14.85
CA ASN A 160 8.91 19.91 16.13
C ASN A 160 8.50 21.38 16.29
N ALA A 161 8.66 22.18 15.23
CA ALA A 161 8.24 23.58 15.23
C ALA A 161 6.72 23.70 15.36
N TRP A 162 5.95 22.80 14.73
CA TRP A 162 4.49 22.76 14.89
C TRP A 162 4.11 22.49 16.35
N LEU A 163 4.71 21.47 17.00
CA LEU A 163 4.47 21.15 18.42
C LEU A 163 4.83 22.31 19.36
N LYS A 164 5.90 23.06 19.07
CA LYS A 164 6.35 24.22 19.85
C LYS A 164 5.39 25.42 19.73
N GLN A 165 4.75 25.58 18.58
CA GLN A 165 3.97 26.78 18.24
C GLN A 165 2.44 26.58 18.34
N ASN A 166 1.95 25.34 18.46
CA ASN A 166 0.53 25.00 18.46
C ASN A 166 0.15 24.16 19.70
N ARG A 167 -1.08 24.31 20.20
CA ARG A 167 -1.66 23.40 21.20
C ARG A 167 -2.42 22.27 20.48
N VAL A 168 -2.15 21.03 20.85
CA VAL A 168 -2.92 19.85 20.39
C VAL A 168 -4.37 19.96 20.87
N LYS A 169 -5.32 19.94 19.92
CA LYS A 169 -6.78 19.96 20.16
C LYS A 169 -7.52 18.71 19.64
N ASP A 170 -6.76 17.71 19.22
CA ASP A 170 -7.31 16.41 18.84
C ASP A 170 -7.51 15.58 20.13
N PRO A 171 -8.73 15.14 20.47
CA PRO A 171 -9.00 14.41 21.70
C PRO A 171 -8.25 13.07 21.80
N ALA A 172 -7.74 12.53 20.69
CA ALA A 172 -6.94 11.30 20.70
C ALA A 172 -5.58 11.43 21.41
N CYS A 173 -5.03 12.66 21.56
CA CYS A 173 -3.75 12.87 22.23
C CYS A 173 -3.59 14.25 22.92
N ALA A 174 -4.67 14.99 23.13
CA ALA A 174 -4.63 16.28 23.83
C ALA A 174 -4.05 16.12 25.25
N GLY A 175 -2.91 16.80 25.52
CA GLY A 175 -2.19 16.71 26.79
C GLY A 175 -1.35 15.44 27.00
N ALA A 176 -1.30 14.53 26.03
CA ALA A 176 -0.59 13.26 26.18
C ALA A 176 0.94 13.41 26.16
N ALA A 177 1.60 12.96 27.23
CA ALA A 177 3.05 13.14 27.43
C ALA A 177 3.96 12.39 26.42
N TRP A 178 3.40 11.47 25.62
CA TRP A 178 4.10 10.80 24.52
C TRP A 178 4.14 11.61 23.21
N VAL A 179 3.34 12.68 23.09
CA VAL A 179 3.43 13.65 21.98
C VAL A 179 4.67 14.52 22.18
N ARG A 180 5.79 14.09 21.58
CA ARG A 180 7.14 14.64 21.83
C ARG A 180 7.90 14.90 20.54
N PRO A 181 8.87 15.85 20.54
CA PRO A 181 9.79 16.08 19.43
C PRO A 181 10.51 14.83 18.90
N VAL A 182 10.88 14.88 17.63
CA VAL A 182 11.55 13.82 16.87
C VAL A 182 12.82 14.34 16.18
N THR A 183 13.60 13.43 15.62
CA THR A 183 14.83 13.70 14.88
C THR A 183 14.73 13.17 13.46
N GLY A 184 15.63 13.60 12.55
CA GLY A 184 15.72 12.99 11.22
C GLY A 184 16.07 11.50 11.26
N VAL A 185 16.65 11.00 12.36
CA VAL A 185 16.86 9.57 12.60
C VAL A 185 15.54 8.86 12.86
N ASP A 186 14.60 9.45 13.61
CA ASP A 186 13.28 8.83 13.84
C ASP A 186 12.47 8.75 12.53
N VAL A 187 12.59 9.75 11.65
CA VAL A 187 12.02 9.71 10.28
C VAL A 187 12.69 8.62 9.43
N ALA A 188 14.00 8.44 9.54
CA ALA A 188 14.71 7.33 8.90
C ALA A 188 14.32 5.95 9.48
N THR A 189 14.09 5.84 10.79
CA THR A 189 13.58 4.61 11.43
C THR A 189 12.18 4.27 10.93
N ARG A 190 11.35 5.28 10.62
CA ARG A 190 10.05 5.07 9.96
C ARG A 190 10.22 4.52 8.54
N ALA A 191 11.18 5.02 7.77
CA ALA A 191 11.48 4.49 6.44
C ALA A 191 11.96 3.04 6.51
N TYR A 192 12.85 2.71 7.46
CA TYR A 192 13.28 1.35 7.74
C TYR A 192 12.11 0.43 8.11
N ALA A 193 11.24 0.85 9.05
CA ALA A 193 10.06 0.08 9.45
C ALA A 193 9.11 -0.20 8.27
N LEU A 194 8.86 0.80 7.42
CA LEU A 194 8.07 0.63 6.19
C LEU A 194 8.76 -0.28 5.17
N ALA A 195 10.09 -0.31 5.10
CA ALA A 195 10.81 -1.20 4.19
C ALA A 195 10.73 -2.68 4.64
N VAL A 196 10.91 -2.95 5.93
CA VAL A 196 10.97 -4.33 6.47
C VAL A 196 9.60 -5.00 6.70
N LEU A 197 8.47 -4.36 6.36
CA LEU A 197 7.12 -4.89 6.64
C LEU A 197 6.97 -6.38 6.26
N GLY A 198 7.12 -6.73 4.98
CA GLY A 198 7.05 -8.14 4.53
C GLY A 198 8.24 -9.03 4.90
N GLY A 199 9.16 -8.55 5.74
CA GLY A 199 10.40 -9.21 6.17
C GLY A 199 10.47 -9.34 7.69
N GLN A 200 11.41 -8.63 8.33
CA GLN A 200 11.53 -8.62 9.79
C GLN A 200 10.32 -7.98 10.50
N GLY A 201 9.56 -7.11 9.82
CA GLY A 201 8.36 -6.45 10.36
C GLY A 201 7.21 -7.43 10.63
N GLY A 202 6.97 -8.38 9.71
CA GLY A 202 5.96 -9.43 9.86
C GLY A 202 6.37 -10.60 10.76
N LEU A 203 7.64 -10.64 11.18
CA LEU A 203 8.19 -11.69 12.03
C LEU A 203 8.68 -11.17 13.41
N VAL A 204 8.25 -9.98 13.84
CA VAL A 204 8.67 -9.38 15.11
C VAL A 204 8.50 -10.32 16.30
N ASP A 205 7.36 -10.99 16.42
CA ASP A 205 7.09 -11.88 17.55
C ASP A 205 7.99 -13.13 17.49
N ALA A 206 8.16 -13.70 16.29
CA ALA A 206 9.08 -14.83 16.07
C ALA A 206 10.56 -14.47 16.32
N ILE A 207 10.98 -13.23 16.06
CA ILE A 207 12.33 -12.71 16.35
C ILE A 207 12.51 -12.45 17.85
N THR A 208 11.50 -11.89 18.53
CA THR A 208 11.60 -11.45 19.93
C THR A 208 11.24 -12.53 20.94
N ALA A 209 10.62 -13.63 20.51
CA ALA A 209 10.43 -14.86 21.28
C ALA A 209 11.59 -15.87 21.12
N ALA A 210 12.43 -15.76 20.08
CA ALA A 210 13.48 -16.73 19.78
C ALA A 210 14.53 -16.86 20.89
N GLN A 211 14.51 -18.00 21.60
CA GLN A 211 15.54 -18.42 22.56
C GLN A 211 16.04 -19.83 22.23
N PRO A 212 17.33 -20.14 22.53
CA PRO A 212 17.78 -21.52 22.54
C PRO A 212 17.00 -22.33 23.60
N PRO A 213 16.81 -23.65 23.40
CA PRO A 213 16.13 -24.49 24.37
C PRO A 213 16.87 -24.50 25.71
N ALA A 214 16.11 -24.46 26.81
CA ALA A 214 16.65 -24.78 28.12
C ALA A 214 17.15 -26.24 28.14
N ALA A 215 18.28 -26.48 28.80
CA ALA A 215 18.80 -27.83 28.96
C ALA A 215 17.71 -28.74 29.59
N SER A 216 17.44 -29.88 28.95
CA SER A 216 16.38 -30.86 29.27
C SER A 216 14.94 -30.61 28.75
N THR A 217 14.69 -29.72 27.79
CA THR A 217 13.43 -29.83 27.00
C THR A 217 13.55 -30.92 25.93
N THR A 218 12.80 -32.02 26.10
CA THR A 218 12.76 -33.13 25.12
C THR A 218 12.32 -32.62 23.75
N ALA A 219 13.08 -32.91 22.69
CA ALA A 219 12.73 -32.48 21.34
C ALA A 219 11.42 -33.14 20.90
N ALA A 220 10.35 -32.34 20.78
CA ALA A 220 9.11 -32.79 20.18
C ALA A 220 9.38 -33.24 18.74
N LYS A 221 8.96 -34.47 18.38
CA LYS A 221 9.02 -34.94 17.00
C LYS A 221 7.94 -34.23 16.18
N SER A 222 8.25 -33.01 15.72
CA SER A 222 7.52 -32.44 14.58
C SER A 222 7.69 -33.42 13.41
N ALA A 223 6.58 -33.95 12.92
CA ALA A 223 6.55 -34.41 11.54
C ALA A 223 6.83 -33.20 10.64
N LEU A 224 7.19 -33.46 9.37
CA LEU A 224 7.01 -32.41 8.38
C LEU A 224 5.50 -32.14 8.25
N PRO A 225 5.05 -30.87 8.24
CA PRO A 225 3.65 -30.54 7.96
C PRO A 225 3.24 -31.04 6.57
N ASP A 226 1.94 -31.26 6.35
CA ASP A 226 1.45 -31.60 5.02
C ASP A 226 1.79 -30.47 4.01
N ALA A 227 1.99 -30.84 2.74
CA ALA A 227 2.41 -29.90 1.71
C ALA A 227 1.37 -28.79 1.44
N ALA A 228 0.07 -29.06 1.62
CA ALA A 228 -0.99 -28.06 1.50
C ALA A 228 -1.08 -27.18 2.76
N ASP A 229 -1.00 -27.78 3.95
CA ASP A 229 -1.08 -27.05 5.22
C ASP A 229 0.13 -26.13 5.43
N ALA A 230 1.34 -26.62 5.16
CA ALA A 230 2.57 -25.82 5.20
C ALA A 230 2.50 -24.64 4.21
N ALA A 231 1.94 -24.87 3.01
CA ALA A 231 1.76 -23.84 2.01
C ALA A 231 0.63 -22.85 2.34
N LYS A 232 -0.37 -23.26 3.13
CA LYS A 232 -1.38 -22.38 3.71
C LYS A 232 -0.74 -21.52 4.80
N GLY A 233 -0.12 -22.14 5.81
CA GLY A 233 0.54 -21.46 6.92
C GLY A 233 1.61 -20.47 6.47
N ALA A 234 2.42 -20.81 5.46
CA ALA A 234 3.39 -19.88 4.89
C ALA A 234 2.72 -18.73 4.11
N ARG A 235 1.60 -18.95 3.43
CA ARG A 235 0.86 -17.85 2.78
C ARG A 235 0.19 -16.93 3.80
N GLU A 236 -0.26 -17.46 4.93
CA GLU A 236 -0.91 -16.68 6.00
C GLU A 236 0.12 -15.93 6.87
N LEU A 237 1.27 -16.54 7.18
CA LEU A 237 2.34 -15.91 7.98
C LEU A 237 3.15 -14.85 7.21
N PHE A 238 3.22 -14.95 5.88
CA PHE A 238 3.90 -13.99 5.02
C PHE A 238 2.92 -13.23 4.12
N ASP A 239 1.66 -13.13 4.54
CA ASP A 239 0.66 -12.35 3.82
C ASP A 239 0.89 -10.85 4.01
N LEU A 240 0.62 -10.07 2.97
CA LEU A 240 0.51 -8.61 3.02
C LEU A 240 -0.89 -8.15 2.61
N SER A 241 -1.91 -9.01 2.75
CA SER A 241 -3.30 -8.75 2.34
C SER A 241 -4.05 -7.74 3.22
N ASP A 242 -3.48 -7.34 4.35
CA ASP A 242 -3.84 -6.13 5.09
C ASP A 242 -3.43 -4.84 4.35
N MET A 243 -2.78 -5.00 3.20
CA MET A 243 -2.46 -4.02 2.18
C MET A 243 -2.94 -4.54 0.80
N GLY A 244 -3.30 -3.64 -0.11
CA GLY A 244 -3.81 -4.00 -1.43
C GLY A 244 -3.89 -2.79 -2.34
N SER A 245 -4.19 -2.95 -3.62
CA SER A 245 -4.37 -1.85 -4.57
C SER A 245 -4.92 -2.35 -5.91
N ASN A 246 -5.53 -1.45 -6.68
CA ASN A 246 -5.48 -1.55 -8.14
C ASN A 246 -4.64 -0.42 -8.72
N ALA A 247 -4.00 -0.66 -9.85
CA ALA A 247 -3.47 0.41 -10.69
C ALA A 247 -3.55 0.02 -12.17
N VAL A 248 -3.93 0.98 -13.02
CA VAL A 248 -3.90 0.83 -14.48
C VAL A 248 -3.26 2.05 -15.13
N ALA A 249 -2.40 1.79 -16.11
CA ALA A 249 -1.86 2.80 -17.03
C ALA A 249 -2.25 2.42 -18.48
N PHE A 250 -2.89 3.35 -19.18
CA PHE A 250 -3.24 3.21 -20.61
C PHE A 250 -2.22 3.94 -21.47
N ASN A 251 -1.76 3.30 -22.54
CA ASN A 251 -0.91 3.90 -23.57
C ASN A 251 -1.75 4.81 -24.48
N GLY A 252 -1.13 5.88 -24.98
CA GLY A 252 -1.74 6.92 -25.79
C GLY A 252 -2.55 6.42 -26.99
N SER A 253 -2.18 5.28 -27.58
CA SER A 253 -2.91 4.59 -28.66
C SER A 253 -4.37 4.24 -28.33
N THR A 254 -4.74 4.15 -27.05
CA THR A 254 -6.11 3.87 -26.58
C THR A 254 -6.89 5.14 -26.16
N THR A 255 -6.25 6.31 -26.21
CA THR A 255 -6.77 7.54 -25.57
C THR A 255 -7.27 8.56 -26.59
N ALA A 256 -8.15 9.47 -26.16
CA ALA A 256 -8.77 10.46 -27.04
C ALA A 256 -7.78 11.50 -27.62
N ASN A 257 -6.60 11.68 -27.02
CA ASN A 257 -5.63 12.71 -27.41
C ASN A 257 -4.18 12.21 -27.54
N GLY A 258 -3.96 10.89 -27.53
CA GLY A 258 -2.62 10.29 -27.69
C GLY A 258 -1.71 10.38 -26.45
N ARG A 259 -2.21 10.86 -25.31
CA ARG A 259 -1.44 11.03 -24.06
C ARG A 259 -1.82 9.96 -23.04
N GLY A 260 -0.89 9.57 -22.17
CA GLY A 260 -1.13 8.50 -21.19
C GLY A 260 -2.24 8.82 -20.20
N LEU A 261 -2.85 7.78 -19.64
CA LEU A 261 -3.86 7.87 -18.58
C LEU A 261 -3.53 6.91 -17.44
N LEU A 262 -3.55 7.38 -16.20
CA LEU A 262 -3.33 6.57 -15.00
C LEU A 262 -4.56 6.62 -14.08
N LEU A 263 -5.08 5.45 -13.67
CA LEU A 263 -5.93 5.32 -12.49
C LEU A 263 -5.18 4.53 -11.41
N GLY A 264 -4.83 5.20 -10.32
CA GLY A 264 -4.24 4.58 -9.12
C GLY A 264 -5.26 4.54 -7.98
N ASN A 265 -5.48 3.36 -7.41
CA ASN A 265 -6.41 3.11 -6.30
C ASN A 265 -5.76 2.18 -5.26
N PRO A 266 -4.81 2.68 -4.45
CA PRO A 266 -4.31 1.94 -3.30
C PRO A 266 -5.41 1.65 -2.27
N HIS A 267 -5.40 0.43 -1.73
CA HIS A 267 -6.29 -0.06 -0.69
C HIS A 267 -5.50 -0.19 0.62
N TYR A 268 -5.81 0.65 1.60
CA TYR A 268 -5.02 0.84 2.82
C TYR A 268 -5.94 1.03 4.03
N PRO A 269 -5.42 0.90 5.26
CA PRO A 269 -6.17 1.23 6.48
C PRO A 269 -6.76 2.64 6.45
N TRP A 270 -8.00 2.76 6.95
CA TRP A 270 -8.73 4.02 7.11
C TRP A 270 -8.42 4.74 8.44
N LYS A 271 -7.63 4.08 9.30
CA LYS A 271 -7.15 4.50 10.62
C LYS A 271 -5.66 4.12 10.74
N GLY A 272 -5.00 4.51 11.84
CA GLY A 272 -3.62 4.09 12.12
C GLY A 272 -2.55 4.74 11.23
N GLY A 273 -1.30 4.35 11.48
CA GLY A 273 -0.09 4.94 10.91
C GLY A 273 0.10 4.79 9.41
N ARG A 274 -0.56 3.83 8.73
CA ARG A 274 -0.42 3.59 7.27
C ARG A 274 -1.34 4.44 6.38
N ARG A 275 -2.11 5.39 6.91
CA ARG A 275 -2.92 6.30 6.08
C ARG A 275 -2.09 7.12 5.09
N PHE A 276 -2.70 7.47 3.96
CA PHE A 276 -2.24 8.50 3.04
C PHE A 276 -2.69 9.89 3.50
N TRP A 277 -1.94 10.89 3.06
CA TRP A 277 -2.22 12.31 3.20
C TRP A 277 -1.87 13.01 1.88
N GLN A 278 -2.81 13.79 1.34
CA GLN A 278 -2.64 14.44 0.03
C GLN A 278 -1.81 15.72 0.17
N SER A 279 -0.92 16.00 -0.77
CA SER A 279 -0.22 17.28 -0.86
C SER A 279 0.36 17.56 -2.25
N GLN A 280 0.84 18.80 -2.45
CA GLN A 280 1.78 19.15 -3.50
C GLN A 280 3.06 19.71 -2.89
N GLN A 281 4.20 19.30 -3.44
CA GLN A 281 5.54 19.70 -3.05
C GLN A 281 6.24 20.43 -4.19
N THR A 282 6.70 21.66 -3.94
CA THR A 282 7.29 22.54 -4.96
C THR A 282 8.60 23.16 -4.47
N ILE A 283 9.67 22.98 -5.25
CA ILE A 283 10.91 23.76 -5.21
C ILE A 283 11.06 24.40 -6.60
N PRO A 284 10.86 25.72 -6.76
CA PRO A 284 10.86 26.37 -8.06
C PRO A 284 12.11 26.07 -8.89
N GLY A 285 11.92 25.48 -10.08
CA GLY A 285 12.99 25.09 -10.99
C GLY A 285 13.58 23.69 -10.80
N GLU A 286 13.27 23.00 -9.69
CA GLU A 286 13.90 21.71 -9.30
C GLU A 286 12.88 20.58 -9.04
N LEU A 287 11.72 20.90 -8.46
CA LEU A 287 10.69 19.92 -8.11
C LEU A 287 9.29 20.53 -8.20
N ASN A 288 8.34 19.83 -8.82
CA ASN A 288 6.91 20.13 -8.65
C ASN A 288 6.08 18.85 -8.81
N VAL A 289 5.58 18.30 -7.71
CA VAL A 289 4.91 16.99 -7.66
C VAL A 289 3.69 17.04 -6.74
N ALA A 290 2.61 16.36 -7.08
CA ALA A 290 1.42 16.22 -6.24
C ALA A 290 0.99 14.75 -6.12
N GLY A 291 0.32 14.39 -5.02
CA GLY A 291 -0.13 13.03 -4.80
C GLY A 291 -0.44 12.71 -3.33
N GLY A 292 -0.43 11.43 -3.01
CA GLY A 292 -0.51 10.89 -1.66
C GLY A 292 0.86 10.47 -1.12
N SER A 293 1.19 10.93 0.08
CA SER A 293 2.28 10.39 0.91
C SER A 293 1.70 9.51 1.99
N LEU A 294 2.35 8.39 2.33
CA LEU A 294 2.12 7.76 3.64
C LEU A 294 2.48 8.76 4.75
N LEU A 295 1.75 8.77 5.87
CA LEU A 295 2.07 9.63 7.01
C LEU A 295 3.54 9.47 7.42
N GLY A 296 4.21 10.56 7.82
CA GLY A 296 5.62 10.57 8.19
C GLY A 296 6.61 10.41 7.03
N SER A 297 6.15 10.12 5.81
CA SER A 297 7.00 10.20 4.61
C SER A 297 7.29 11.66 4.26
N PRO A 298 8.55 12.02 3.94
CA PRO A 298 8.88 13.33 3.42
C PRO A 298 8.64 13.46 1.91
N THR A 299 8.54 12.35 1.17
CA THR A 299 8.31 12.30 -0.28
C THR A 299 6.87 11.87 -0.63
N ILE A 300 6.42 12.23 -1.84
CA ILE A 300 5.18 11.70 -2.44
C ILE A 300 5.38 10.22 -2.76
N SER A 301 4.48 9.35 -2.29
CA SER A 301 4.57 7.89 -2.47
C SER A 301 3.87 7.46 -3.77
N ILE A 302 2.67 7.97 -4.02
CA ILE A 302 1.86 7.74 -5.22
C ILE A 302 1.41 9.11 -5.73
N GLY A 303 1.66 9.43 -7.00
CA GLY A 303 1.49 10.82 -7.44
C GLY A 303 1.67 11.07 -8.93
N TYR A 304 1.83 12.34 -9.26
CA TYR A 304 1.98 12.87 -10.60
C TYR A 304 2.70 14.22 -10.61
N ASN A 305 3.33 14.54 -11.73
CA ASN A 305 3.89 15.85 -12.02
C ASN A 305 3.38 16.36 -13.38
N ALA A 306 4.05 17.36 -13.97
CA ALA A 306 3.66 17.94 -15.26
C ALA A 306 3.78 16.97 -16.45
N ASN A 307 4.51 15.86 -16.30
CA ASN A 307 4.88 14.95 -17.39
C ASN A 307 4.49 13.48 -17.13
N VAL A 308 4.56 12.98 -15.90
CA VAL A 308 4.36 11.55 -15.58
C VAL A 308 3.48 11.37 -14.33
N ALA A 309 2.76 10.26 -14.28
CA ALA A 309 1.96 9.83 -13.14
C ALA A 309 2.23 8.36 -12.84
N TRP A 310 2.34 7.99 -11.56
CA TRP A 310 2.57 6.62 -11.12
C TRP A 310 1.68 6.23 -9.93
N SER A 311 1.42 4.93 -9.81
CA SER A 311 0.80 4.30 -8.65
C SER A 311 1.53 3.01 -8.33
N HIS A 312 1.34 2.54 -7.10
CA HIS A 312 1.89 1.29 -6.60
C HIS A 312 0.78 0.28 -6.31
N THR A 313 1.14 -0.99 -6.32
CA THR A 313 0.29 -2.10 -5.85
C THR A 313 1.15 -3.11 -5.08
N VAL A 314 0.65 -3.67 -3.97
CA VAL A 314 1.33 -4.78 -3.28
C VAL A 314 1.59 -5.91 -4.28
N ALA A 315 2.81 -6.46 -4.29
CA ALA A 315 3.23 -7.46 -5.26
C ALA A 315 3.45 -8.84 -4.62
N THR A 316 3.26 -9.90 -5.41
CA THR A 316 3.27 -11.30 -4.95
C THR A 316 4.64 -11.88 -4.59
N GLY A 317 5.71 -11.10 -4.70
CA GLY A 317 7.07 -11.62 -4.55
C GLY A 317 7.57 -11.54 -3.12
N VAL A 318 8.18 -12.62 -2.63
CA VAL A 318 8.48 -12.83 -1.21
C VAL A 318 9.79 -12.11 -0.82
N PRO A 319 9.76 -11.02 -0.02
CA PRO A 319 10.95 -10.20 0.25
C PRO A 319 11.82 -10.77 1.38
N LEU A 320 11.76 -12.09 1.60
CA LEU A 320 12.52 -12.81 2.62
C LEU A 320 12.92 -14.22 2.15
N SER A 321 13.90 -14.80 2.83
CA SER A 321 14.20 -16.23 2.75
C SER A 321 14.69 -16.74 4.11
N LEU A 322 14.51 -18.03 4.40
CA LEU A 322 15.01 -18.65 5.62
C LEU A 322 16.26 -19.50 5.34
N HIS A 323 17.21 -19.50 6.28
CA HIS A 323 18.32 -20.44 6.36
C HIS A 323 18.12 -21.35 7.55
N GLN A 324 17.93 -22.65 7.30
CA GLN A 324 17.88 -23.67 8.34
C GLN A 324 19.30 -23.99 8.81
N LEU A 325 19.60 -23.65 10.07
CA LEU A 325 20.91 -23.77 10.67
C LEU A 325 21.11 -25.18 11.23
N LYS A 326 22.29 -25.77 11.02
CA LYS A 326 22.76 -26.93 11.78
C LYS A 326 23.53 -26.46 13.00
N LEU A 327 23.03 -26.75 14.20
CA LEU A 327 23.63 -26.30 15.46
C LEU A 327 24.68 -27.29 15.98
N ASP A 328 25.57 -26.80 16.84
CA ASP A 328 26.39 -27.63 17.71
C ASP A 328 25.50 -28.21 18.84
N PRO A 329 25.38 -29.54 18.99
CA PRO A 329 24.58 -30.15 20.06
C PRO A 329 25.03 -29.78 21.49
N ALA A 330 26.29 -29.37 21.66
CA ALA A 330 26.84 -28.93 22.96
C ALA A 330 26.63 -27.43 23.23
N ASP A 331 26.41 -26.62 22.18
CA ASP A 331 26.10 -25.20 22.29
C ASP A 331 25.08 -24.78 21.21
N PRO A 332 23.77 -24.84 21.51
CA PRO A 332 22.72 -24.42 20.60
C PRO A 332 22.71 -22.92 20.23
N THR A 333 23.71 -22.14 20.66
CA THR A 333 23.99 -20.76 20.21
C THR A 333 25.20 -20.68 19.26
N THR A 334 25.69 -21.82 18.78
CA THR A 334 26.73 -21.97 17.76
C THR A 334 26.17 -22.82 16.61
N TYR A 335 26.39 -22.41 15.36
CA TYR A 335 25.99 -23.13 14.15
C TYR A 335 27.19 -23.50 13.29
N LEU A 336 27.05 -24.49 12.42
CA LEU A 336 28.12 -24.99 11.55
C LEU A 336 27.91 -24.51 10.11
N VAL A 337 28.95 -23.96 9.47
CA VAL A 337 28.99 -23.67 8.03
C VAL A 337 30.22 -24.38 7.43
N ASP A 338 30.00 -25.24 6.44
CA ASP A 338 31.03 -26.14 5.86
C ASP A 338 31.79 -26.94 6.94
N GLY A 339 31.09 -27.29 8.03
CA GLY A 339 31.65 -27.96 9.21
C GLY A 339 32.41 -27.07 10.20
N LYS A 340 32.59 -25.77 9.92
CA LYS A 340 33.25 -24.80 10.81
C LYS A 340 32.23 -24.15 11.76
N PRO A 341 32.52 -24.03 13.07
CA PRO A 341 31.61 -23.37 14.00
C PRO A 341 31.64 -21.84 13.87
N GLU A 342 30.45 -21.24 13.74
CA GLU A 342 30.18 -19.80 13.84
C GLU A 342 29.26 -19.54 15.04
N ARG A 343 29.65 -18.63 15.94
CA ARG A 343 28.86 -18.30 17.13
C ARG A 343 27.81 -17.22 16.82
N MET A 344 26.59 -17.40 17.31
CA MET A 344 25.53 -16.39 17.19
C MET A 344 25.88 -15.10 17.95
N THR A 345 25.56 -13.96 17.35
CA THR A 345 25.65 -12.65 17.99
C THR A 345 24.49 -12.46 18.96
N ARG A 346 24.80 -12.45 20.26
CA ARG A 346 23.84 -12.15 21.33
C ARG A 346 23.57 -10.65 21.42
N ARG A 347 22.30 -10.25 21.52
CA ARG A 347 21.86 -8.89 21.89
C ARG A 347 20.93 -8.95 23.09
N SER A 348 21.17 -8.14 24.12
CA SER A 348 20.23 -7.98 25.24
C SER A 348 19.46 -6.67 25.05
N VAL A 349 18.13 -6.73 25.09
CA VAL A 349 17.25 -5.56 24.88
C VAL A 349 16.35 -5.39 26.09
N THR A 350 16.38 -4.20 26.69
CA THR A 350 15.58 -3.83 27.87
C THR A 350 14.56 -2.76 27.50
N VAL A 351 13.29 -3.00 27.81
CA VAL A 351 12.16 -2.11 27.53
C VAL A 351 11.45 -1.71 28.82
N ALA A 352 10.98 -0.46 28.88
CA ALA A 352 10.26 0.05 30.05
C ALA A 352 8.78 -0.30 29.94
N VAL A 353 8.22 -0.88 31.01
CA VAL A 353 6.82 -1.29 31.08
C VAL A 353 6.04 -0.30 31.95
N LYS A 354 4.81 0.01 31.56
CA LYS A 354 3.89 0.83 32.35
C LYS A 354 3.60 0.16 33.69
N ASP A 355 3.72 0.93 34.77
CA ASP A 355 3.37 0.54 36.15
C ASP A 355 4.05 -0.77 36.63
N GLY A 356 5.18 -1.16 36.02
CA GLY A 356 5.88 -2.43 36.29
C GLY A 356 7.40 -2.36 36.06
N ALA A 357 8.09 -3.47 36.31
CA ALA A 357 9.54 -3.58 36.14
C ALA A 357 9.95 -3.62 34.65
N PRO A 358 11.11 -3.06 34.26
CA PRO A 358 11.61 -3.17 32.89
C PRO A 358 11.85 -4.63 32.48
N VAL A 359 11.25 -5.05 31.36
CA VAL A 359 11.46 -6.39 30.80
C VAL A 359 12.74 -6.40 29.98
N THR A 360 13.55 -7.45 30.15
CA THR A 360 14.73 -7.69 29.32
C THR A 360 14.63 -9.05 28.65
N ARG A 361 14.69 -9.09 27.31
CA ARG A 361 14.85 -10.35 26.55
C ARG A 361 16.20 -10.37 25.83
N THR A 362 16.74 -11.57 25.64
CA THR A 362 17.87 -11.78 24.73
C THR A 362 17.34 -12.02 23.32
N GLN A 363 18.04 -11.54 22.30
CA GLN A 363 17.77 -11.79 20.87
C GLN A 363 19.07 -12.25 20.21
N TRP A 364 18.96 -12.98 19.09
CA TRP A 364 20.09 -13.70 18.50
C TRP A 364 20.20 -13.45 16.99
N TRP A 365 21.42 -13.25 16.51
CA TRP A 365 21.73 -13.00 15.09
C TRP A 365 22.81 -13.96 14.57
N THR A 366 22.71 -14.30 13.29
CA THR A 366 23.69 -15.07 12.50
C THR A 366 24.28 -14.20 11.39
N ARG A 367 25.16 -14.78 10.57
CA ARG A 367 25.57 -14.20 9.26
C ARG A 367 24.40 -13.96 8.29
N TYR A 368 23.31 -14.71 8.42
CA TYR A 368 22.15 -14.65 7.50
C TYR A 368 21.11 -13.61 7.93
N GLY A 369 20.97 -13.38 9.24
CA GLY A 369 20.05 -12.43 9.87
C GLY A 369 19.59 -12.86 11.27
N PRO A 370 18.48 -12.32 11.82
CA PRO A 370 17.97 -12.73 13.13
C PRO A 370 17.55 -14.20 13.14
N VAL A 371 17.68 -14.86 14.29
CA VAL A 371 17.06 -16.17 14.53
C VAL A 371 15.56 -15.97 14.76
N VAL A 372 14.74 -16.84 14.19
CA VAL A 372 13.27 -16.85 14.32
C VAL A 372 12.76 -18.14 14.93
N LEU A 373 11.69 -18.05 15.71
CA LEU A 373 11.04 -19.17 16.39
C LEU A 373 9.53 -19.18 16.12
N SER A 374 9.04 -20.26 15.52
CA SER A 374 7.61 -20.62 15.44
C SER A 374 7.46 -22.06 15.93
N PRO A 375 7.21 -22.29 17.24
CA PRO A 375 7.27 -23.64 17.81
C PRO A 375 5.98 -24.45 17.61
N GLY A 376 4.89 -23.81 17.19
CA GLY A 376 3.61 -24.45 16.89
C GLY A 376 2.73 -23.55 16.03
N GLY A 377 2.16 -24.13 14.97
CA GLY A 377 1.40 -23.46 13.92
C GLY A 377 1.60 -24.18 12.59
N ASP A 378 0.83 -23.81 11.56
CA ASP A 378 0.88 -24.43 10.22
C ASP A 378 2.27 -24.35 9.55
N LEU A 379 3.12 -23.40 9.98
CA LEU A 379 4.55 -23.35 9.65
C LEU A 379 5.43 -23.50 10.91
N PRO A 380 5.98 -24.70 11.19
CA PRO A 380 6.89 -24.94 12.30
C PRO A 380 8.34 -24.52 11.97
N LEU A 381 8.86 -23.56 12.73
CA LEU A 381 10.26 -23.10 12.73
C LEU A 381 10.85 -23.26 14.15
N PRO A 382 11.10 -24.49 14.63
CA PRO A 382 11.59 -24.73 15.99
C PRO A 382 13.09 -24.40 16.16
N TRP A 383 13.46 -23.99 17.38
CA TRP A 383 14.84 -24.00 17.87
C TRP A 383 15.01 -25.22 18.80
N THR A 384 15.82 -26.19 18.37
CA THR A 384 16.15 -27.41 19.10
C THR A 384 17.63 -27.38 19.54
N THR A 385 18.15 -28.47 20.09
CA THR A 385 19.61 -28.59 20.32
C THR A 385 20.42 -28.75 19.03
N THR A 386 19.78 -28.99 17.88
CA THR A 386 20.46 -29.33 16.61
C THR A 386 20.03 -28.49 15.42
N THR A 387 18.92 -27.76 15.52
CA THR A 387 18.33 -26.96 14.44
C THR A 387 17.83 -25.62 14.96
N ALA A 388 18.01 -24.55 14.18
CA ALA A 388 17.26 -23.30 14.29
C ALA A 388 17.06 -22.68 12.89
N PHE A 389 16.34 -21.57 12.80
CA PHE A 389 16.10 -20.88 11.52
C PHE A 389 16.55 -19.43 11.61
N ALA A 390 17.35 -18.97 10.65
CA ALA A 390 17.68 -17.57 10.49
C ALA A 390 16.86 -16.94 9.35
N LEU A 391 16.35 -15.74 9.57
CA LEU A 391 15.61 -14.95 8.58
C LEU A 391 16.57 -14.03 7.83
N ASN A 392 16.65 -14.18 6.51
CA ASN A 392 17.24 -13.17 5.64
C ASN A 392 16.14 -12.21 5.14
N ASP A 393 16.41 -10.92 5.26
CA ASP A 393 15.55 -9.81 4.82
C ASP A 393 16.48 -8.71 4.24
N PRO A 394 16.57 -8.56 2.90
CA PRO A 394 17.38 -7.51 2.28
C PRO A 394 16.80 -6.10 2.46
N ASN A 395 15.51 -5.95 2.79
CA ASN A 395 14.94 -4.65 3.11
C ASN A 395 15.44 -4.11 4.47
N ALA A 396 15.95 -4.98 5.34
CA ALA A 396 16.71 -4.54 6.52
C ALA A 396 18.06 -3.84 6.18
N ALA A 397 18.44 -3.80 4.89
CA ALA A 397 19.51 -2.97 4.33
C ALA A 397 19.01 -1.94 3.29
N ASN A 398 17.70 -1.70 3.19
CA ASN A 398 17.11 -0.75 2.24
C ASN A 398 16.75 0.58 2.93
N MET A 399 17.55 1.61 2.66
CA MET A 399 17.20 3.01 2.97
C MET A 399 16.97 3.86 1.70
N ARG A 400 16.77 3.21 0.56
CA ARG A 400 16.79 3.81 -0.78
C ARG A 400 15.41 4.18 -1.31
N PHE A 401 14.35 3.70 -0.63
CA PHE A 401 12.94 3.95 -0.96
C PHE A 401 12.60 5.41 -1.27
N TYR A 402 13.00 6.34 -0.41
CA TYR A 402 12.72 7.77 -0.60
C TYR A 402 13.52 8.39 -1.74
N ASP A 403 14.70 7.88 -2.08
CA ASP A 403 15.45 8.32 -3.27
C ASP A 403 14.78 7.83 -4.56
N THR A 404 14.27 6.59 -4.58
CA THR A 404 13.43 6.09 -5.68
C THR A 404 12.16 6.93 -5.86
N SER A 405 11.46 7.26 -4.77
CA SER A 405 10.27 8.14 -4.81
C SER A 405 10.59 9.58 -5.24
N LEU A 406 11.76 10.10 -4.86
CA LEU A 406 12.22 11.42 -5.28
C LEU A 406 12.57 11.43 -6.77
N GLY A 407 13.18 10.36 -7.28
CA GLY A 407 13.41 10.17 -8.72
C GLY A 407 12.11 10.17 -9.52
N PHE A 408 11.07 9.45 -9.09
CA PHE A 408 9.73 9.51 -9.71
C PHE A 408 9.16 10.94 -9.68
N SER A 409 9.32 11.64 -8.56
CA SER A 409 8.84 13.01 -8.39
C SER A 409 9.51 13.99 -9.37
N LYS A 410 10.76 13.72 -9.80
CA LYS A 410 11.53 14.51 -10.78
C LYS A 410 11.42 14.00 -12.23
N ALA A 411 10.84 12.82 -12.45
CA ALA A 411 10.81 12.13 -13.75
C ALA A 411 10.01 12.91 -14.82
N ARG A 412 10.45 12.82 -16.08
CA ARG A 412 9.85 13.47 -17.26
C ARG A 412 9.11 12.51 -18.21
N GLY A 413 9.08 11.22 -17.88
CA GLY A 413 8.34 10.18 -18.60
C GLY A 413 8.46 8.83 -17.90
N THR A 414 7.85 7.79 -18.45
CA THR A 414 7.93 6.43 -17.87
C THR A 414 9.36 5.87 -17.89
N ALA A 415 10.18 6.26 -18.87
CA ALA A 415 11.59 5.87 -18.94
C ALA A 415 12.41 6.39 -17.74
N ASP A 416 12.16 7.62 -17.28
CA ASP A 416 12.80 8.19 -16.07
C ASP A 416 12.32 7.46 -14.80
N VAL A 417 11.07 6.99 -14.76
CA VAL A 417 10.53 6.16 -13.65
C VAL A 417 11.24 4.81 -13.60
N LEU A 418 11.41 4.12 -14.74
CA LEU A 418 12.16 2.87 -14.80
C LEU A 418 13.63 3.06 -14.42
N ASN A 419 14.30 4.07 -14.98
CA ASN A 419 15.68 4.40 -14.57
C ASN A 419 15.79 4.71 -13.06
N SER A 420 14.78 5.33 -12.44
CA SER A 420 14.75 5.57 -10.99
C SER A 420 14.59 4.28 -10.17
N LEU A 421 13.86 3.28 -10.69
CA LEU A 421 13.80 1.94 -10.12
C LEU A 421 15.17 1.27 -10.21
N ASP A 422 15.74 1.21 -11.41
CA ASP A 422 16.99 0.51 -11.72
C ASP A 422 18.18 1.07 -10.93
N GLN A 423 18.33 2.41 -10.85
CA GLN A 423 19.46 3.07 -10.19
C GLN A 423 19.47 2.97 -8.65
N HIS A 424 18.31 2.74 -8.04
CA HIS A 424 18.17 2.79 -6.57
C HIS A 424 17.78 1.45 -5.96
N GLN A 425 16.99 0.62 -6.66
CA GLN A 425 16.39 -0.60 -6.13
C GLN A 425 15.92 -0.42 -4.67
N GLY A 426 15.05 0.57 -4.47
CA GLY A 426 14.59 1.01 -3.15
C GLY A 426 13.14 0.67 -2.83
N ILE A 427 12.37 0.17 -3.80
CA ILE A 427 10.97 -0.22 -3.58
C ILE A 427 10.93 -1.56 -2.80
N PRO A 428 10.26 -1.64 -1.64
CA PRO A 428 10.40 -2.81 -0.77
C PRO A 428 9.46 -3.98 -1.12
N TRP A 429 8.17 -3.72 -1.37
CA TRP A 429 7.11 -4.75 -1.48
C TRP A 429 5.96 -4.37 -2.46
N VAL A 430 6.22 -3.50 -3.45
CA VAL A 430 5.21 -3.08 -4.44
C VAL A 430 5.68 -3.13 -5.90
N ASN A 431 4.72 -3.39 -6.80
CA ASN A 431 4.83 -3.06 -8.22
C ASN A 431 4.80 -1.55 -8.42
N THR A 432 5.25 -1.09 -9.58
CA THR A 432 5.06 0.29 -10.08
C THR A 432 4.29 0.26 -11.39
N VAL A 433 3.21 1.04 -11.49
CA VAL A 433 2.42 1.27 -12.70
C VAL A 433 2.47 2.75 -13.03
N ALA A 434 2.85 3.13 -14.25
CA ALA A 434 3.02 4.52 -14.65
C ALA A 434 2.56 4.80 -16.09
N ALA A 435 2.10 6.03 -16.32
CA ALA A 435 1.77 6.59 -17.64
C ALA A 435 2.32 8.02 -17.76
N ASP A 436 2.56 8.51 -18.99
CA ASP A 436 3.11 9.86 -19.21
C ASP A 436 2.42 10.69 -20.31
N SER A 437 2.73 11.99 -20.30
CA SER A 437 2.18 13.02 -21.18
C SER A 437 2.53 12.85 -22.66
N SER A 438 3.47 11.95 -22.97
CA SER A 438 3.91 11.60 -24.33
C SER A 438 3.20 10.36 -24.88
N GLY A 439 2.45 9.65 -24.03
CA GLY A 439 1.65 8.49 -24.42
C GLY A 439 2.16 7.15 -23.90
N HIS A 440 3.26 7.10 -23.15
CA HIS A 440 3.85 5.82 -22.75
C HIS A 440 3.11 5.14 -21.58
N SER A 441 3.25 3.81 -21.49
CA SER A 441 2.79 2.98 -20.37
C SER A 441 3.92 2.10 -19.82
N LEU A 442 3.93 1.86 -18.51
CA LEU A 442 4.93 1.06 -17.80
C LEU A 442 4.31 0.28 -16.64
N PHE A 443 4.61 -1.01 -16.56
CA PHE A 443 4.56 -1.82 -15.34
C PHE A 443 5.95 -2.35 -15.03
N ALA A 444 6.34 -2.35 -13.75
CA ALA A 444 7.55 -3.02 -13.27
C ALA A 444 7.36 -3.59 -11.85
N GLN A 445 7.60 -4.89 -11.67
CA GLN A 445 7.74 -5.55 -10.37
C GLN A 445 9.19 -5.42 -9.86
N SER A 446 9.64 -4.18 -9.70
CA SER A 446 11.02 -3.84 -9.31
C SER A 446 11.15 -3.67 -7.79
N GLN A 447 10.84 -4.74 -7.06
CA GLN A 447 10.93 -4.76 -5.60
C GLN A 447 12.18 -5.48 -5.09
N VAL A 448 12.65 -5.10 -3.91
CA VAL A 448 13.84 -5.65 -3.25
C VAL A 448 13.55 -7.05 -2.72
N LEU A 449 13.95 -8.07 -3.49
CA LEU A 449 13.84 -9.49 -3.14
C LEU A 449 15.22 -10.13 -2.93
N PRO A 450 15.37 -11.10 -2.00
CA PRO A 450 16.62 -11.82 -1.85
C PRO A 450 16.89 -12.67 -3.09
N ARG A 451 18.15 -12.74 -3.52
CA ARG A 451 18.56 -13.37 -4.79
C ARG A 451 18.53 -14.89 -4.69
N VAL A 452 17.34 -15.46 -4.75
CA VAL A 452 17.10 -16.91 -4.79
C VAL A 452 16.44 -17.29 -6.11
N THR A 453 17.24 -17.80 -7.05
CA THR A 453 16.72 -18.34 -8.31
C THR A 453 16.10 -19.71 -8.11
N ASN A 454 15.32 -20.17 -9.09
CA ASN A 454 14.74 -21.50 -9.11
C ASN A 454 15.80 -22.61 -9.00
N GLU A 455 16.99 -22.42 -9.57
CA GLU A 455 18.10 -23.38 -9.51
C GLU A 455 18.72 -23.44 -8.10
N LEU A 456 18.94 -22.28 -7.47
CA LEU A 456 19.42 -22.23 -6.08
C LEU A 456 18.41 -22.88 -5.14
N ALA A 457 17.12 -22.57 -5.30
CA ALA A 457 16.06 -23.20 -4.53
C ALA A 457 16.04 -24.73 -4.74
N ALA A 458 16.23 -25.22 -5.97
CA ALA A 458 16.26 -26.66 -6.25
C ALA A 458 17.48 -27.37 -5.64
N ALA A 459 18.66 -26.75 -5.68
CA ALA A 459 19.92 -27.31 -5.19
C ALA A 459 20.10 -27.24 -3.65
N CYS A 460 19.50 -26.23 -3.02
CA CYS A 460 19.76 -25.88 -1.62
C CYS A 460 18.55 -25.90 -0.67
N SER A 461 17.32 -26.09 -1.17
CA SER A 461 16.16 -26.20 -0.28
C SER A 461 16.25 -27.43 0.64
N THR A 462 15.98 -27.22 1.92
CA THR A 462 15.76 -28.31 2.89
C THR A 462 14.40 -29.00 2.63
N PRO A 463 14.03 -30.09 3.32
CA PRO A 463 12.74 -30.75 3.12
C PRO A 463 11.54 -29.79 3.24
N LEU A 464 11.62 -28.78 4.12
CA LEU A 464 10.61 -27.73 4.24
C LEU A 464 10.63 -26.77 3.04
N GLY A 465 11.81 -26.32 2.60
CA GLY A 465 11.95 -25.43 1.43
C GLY A 465 11.42 -26.04 0.13
N LYS A 466 11.57 -27.37 -0.04
CA LYS A 466 11.06 -28.12 -1.20
C LYS A 466 9.53 -28.13 -1.29
N VAL A 467 8.84 -27.93 -0.16
CA VAL A 467 7.38 -27.73 -0.09
C VAL A 467 7.03 -26.26 -0.33
N LEU A 468 7.68 -25.35 0.39
CA LEU A 468 7.27 -23.94 0.45
C LEU A 468 7.65 -23.12 -0.78
N TYR A 469 8.80 -23.39 -1.42
CA TYR A 469 9.26 -22.56 -2.54
C TYR A 469 8.35 -22.70 -3.78
N PRO A 470 7.92 -23.90 -4.22
CA PRO A 470 6.92 -24.02 -5.30
C PRO A 470 5.56 -23.43 -4.91
N ALA A 471 5.10 -23.69 -3.68
CA ALA A 471 3.71 -23.43 -3.29
C ALA A 471 3.44 -21.99 -2.85
N ALA A 472 4.38 -21.37 -2.13
CA ALA A 472 4.31 -19.98 -1.64
C ALA A 472 5.35 -19.06 -2.30
N GLY A 473 6.57 -19.56 -2.57
CA GLY A 473 7.71 -18.75 -3.05
C GLY A 473 8.78 -18.56 -1.97
N VAL A 474 8.51 -19.03 -0.76
CA VAL A 474 9.39 -18.93 0.41
C VAL A 474 10.50 -19.96 0.30
N ALA A 475 11.74 -19.51 0.17
CA ALA A 475 12.90 -20.38 0.21
C ALA A 475 13.28 -20.72 1.67
N VAL A 476 13.56 -22.00 1.93
CA VAL A 476 14.18 -22.47 3.19
C VAL A 476 15.43 -23.26 2.80
N LEU A 477 16.57 -22.58 2.83
CA LEU A 477 17.86 -23.07 2.32
C LEU A 477 18.68 -23.72 3.44
N ASP A 478 19.59 -24.64 3.06
CA ASP A 478 20.55 -25.25 3.97
C ASP A 478 21.59 -24.21 4.45
N GLY A 479 21.40 -23.70 5.67
CA GLY A 479 22.31 -22.75 6.32
C GLY A 479 23.59 -23.38 6.86
N SER A 480 23.85 -24.67 6.59
CA SER A 480 25.11 -25.33 6.95
C SER A 480 26.11 -25.43 5.80
N ARG A 481 25.74 -24.89 4.62
CA ARG A 481 26.52 -24.89 3.38
C ARG A 481 26.77 -23.47 2.89
N ALA A 482 28.03 -23.11 2.63
CA ALA A 482 28.35 -21.80 2.08
C ALA A 482 27.86 -21.61 0.64
N ASP A 483 27.78 -22.68 -0.16
CA ASP A 483 27.23 -22.66 -1.52
C ASP A 483 25.69 -22.56 -1.56
N CYS A 484 25.04 -22.53 -0.39
CA CYS A 484 23.61 -22.28 -0.20
C CYS A 484 23.31 -20.89 0.39
N ALA A 485 24.28 -19.97 0.40
CA ALA A 485 24.00 -18.55 0.57
C ALA A 485 23.11 -18.01 -0.58
N ILE A 486 22.42 -16.89 -0.35
CA ILE A 486 21.78 -16.13 -1.44
C ILE A 486 22.86 -15.61 -2.41
N GLY A 487 22.50 -15.49 -3.69
CA GLY A 487 23.45 -15.03 -4.70
C GLY A 487 23.56 -13.51 -4.81
N ASP A 488 24.29 -13.08 -5.84
CA ASP A 488 24.38 -11.69 -6.29
C ASP A 488 24.15 -11.66 -7.81
N ASP A 489 23.56 -10.58 -8.33
CA ASP A 489 23.51 -10.29 -9.77
C ASP A 489 24.42 -9.08 -10.09
N PRO A 490 25.17 -9.06 -11.22
CA PRO A 490 26.16 -8.01 -11.49
C PRO A 490 25.60 -6.59 -11.66
N ASP A 491 24.32 -6.46 -11.94
CA ASP A 491 23.57 -5.22 -12.10
C ASP A 491 22.79 -4.80 -10.83
N ALA A 492 22.91 -5.53 -9.72
CA ALA A 492 22.29 -5.18 -8.45
C ALA A 492 22.99 -4.00 -7.74
N VAL A 493 22.18 -3.08 -7.19
CA VAL A 493 22.63 -1.88 -6.45
C VAL A 493 23.21 -2.23 -5.06
N ALA A 494 22.83 -3.38 -4.53
CA ALA A 494 23.28 -3.90 -3.24
C ALA A 494 23.52 -5.42 -3.34
N PRO A 495 24.36 -6.02 -2.49
CA PRO A 495 24.55 -7.47 -2.48
C PRO A 495 23.32 -8.20 -1.94
N GLY A 496 23.16 -9.47 -2.34
CA GLY A 496 22.10 -10.36 -1.90
C GLY A 496 20.74 -10.18 -2.56
N ILE A 497 20.60 -9.31 -3.58
CA ILE A 497 19.33 -9.02 -4.26
C ILE A 497 19.39 -9.23 -5.77
N PHE A 498 18.23 -9.36 -6.40
CA PHE A 498 18.12 -9.45 -7.86
C PHE A 498 18.52 -8.16 -8.56
N GLY A 499 19.19 -8.28 -9.71
CA GLY A 499 19.49 -7.17 -10.61
C GLY A 499 18.27 -6.70 -11.41
N PRO A 500 18.21 -5.43 -11.86
CA PRO A 500 17.09 -4.90 -12.65
C PRO A 500 16.78 -5.73 -13.91
N SER A 501 17.79 -6.34 -14.54
CA SER A 501 17.62 -7.20 -15.72
C SER A 501 16.78 -8.46 -15.49
N ARG A 502 16.53 -8.86 -14.23
CA ARG A 502 15.69 -10.00 -13.84
C ARG A 502 14.24 -9.60 -13.50
N MET A 503 13.92 -8.31 -13.42
CA MET A 503 12.67 -7.82 -12.84
C MET A 503 11.50 -7.81 -13.86
N PRO A 504 10.33 -8.42 -13.56
CA PRO A 504 9.18 -8.46 -14.46
C PRO A 504 8.72 -7.06 -14.89
N THR A 505 8.91 -6.71 -16.16
CA THR A 505 8.71 -5.35 -16.68
C THR A 505 7.99 -5.40 -18.04
N LEU A 506 6.98 -4.55 -18.22
CA LEU A 506 6.22 -4.42 -19.46
C LEU A 506 6.03 -2.93 -19.81
N LYS A 507 6.24 -2.59 -21.09
CA LYS A 507 6.24 -1.22 -21.60
C LYS A 507 5.41 -1.12 -22.87
N ASP A 508 4.72 0.02 -23.02
CA ASP A 508 4.01 0.43 -24.24
C ASP A 508 3.05 -0.60 -24.83
N THR A 509 2.41 -1.37 -23.96
CA THR A 509 1.17 -2.09 -24.28
C THR A 509 -0.04 -1.17 -24.18
N PRO A 510 -1.15 -1.45 -24.92
CA PRO A 510 -2.36 -0.64 -24.92
C PRO A 510 -2.84 -0.26 -23.50
N TYR A 511 -2.70 -1.22 -22.57
CA TYR A 511 -2.77 -1.00 -21.13
C TYR A 511 -1.72 -1.84 -20.41
N VAL A 512 -1.43 -1.48 -19.16
CA VAL A 512 -0.89 -2.36 -18.12
C VAL A 512 -1.76 -2.22 -16.86
N GLU A 513 -2.06 -3.33 -16.21
CA GLU A 513 -2.93 -3.43 -15.04
C GLU A 513 -2.21 -4.18 -13.90
N ASN A 514 -2.58 -3.92 -12.65
CA ASN A 514 -2.36 -4.89 -11.57
C ASN A 514 -3.36 -4.73 -10.41
N SER A 515 -3.90 -5.87 -9.95
CA SER A 515 -4.77 -6.01 -8.76
C SER A 515 -4.19 -6.95 -7.69
N ASN A 516 -2.88 -6.88 -7.43
CA ASN A 516 -2.13 -7.67 -6.43
C ASN A 516 -1.90 -9.16 -6.73
N ASP A 517 -2.47 -9.71 -7.80
CA ASP A 517 -1.89 -10.92 -8.41
C ASP A 517 -0.51 -10.63 -9.03
N SER A 518 0.18 -11.68 -9.47
CA SER A 518 1.53 -11.57 -10.01
C SER A 518 1.58 -10.84 -11.35
N ALA A 519 2.79 -10.48 -11.77
CA ALA A 519 3.08 -9.86 -13.07
C ALA A 519 2.59 -10.66 -14.29
N TRP A 520 2.15 -11.92 -14.12
CA TRP A 520 1.66 -12.78 -15.19
C TRP A 520 0.50 -12.18 -15.99
N LEU A 521 -0.49 -11.57 -15.33
CA LEU A 521 -1.72 -11.07 -16.00
C LEU A 521 -1.76 -9.55 -16.17
N THR A 522 -0.62 -8.86 -16.06
CA THR A 522 -0.53 -7.39 -16.24
C THR A 522 -1.06 -6.90 -17.60
N ASN A 523 -1.04 -7.76 -18.62
CA ASN A 523 -1.72 -7.56 -19.89
C ASN A 523 -2.11 -8.93 -20.47
N LEU A 524 -3.36 -9.10 -20.91
CA LEU A 524 -3.88 -10.38 -21.42
C LEU A 524 -3.27 -10.79 -22.77
N ASP A 525 -2.91 -9.82 -23.62
CA ASP A 525 -2.32 -10.06 -24.94
C ASP A 525 -0.81 -10.31 -24.86
N LYS A 526 -0.17 -9.88 -23.76
CA LYS A 526 1.27 -10.03 -23.47
C LYS A 526 1.52 -10.45 -22.02
N PRO A 527 1.10 -11.66 -21.60
CA PRO A 527 1.31 -12.15 -20.24
C PRO A 527 2.80 -12.37 -19.95
N ILE A 528 3.29 -11.87 -18.81
CA ILE A 528 4.71 -11.93 -18.47
C ILE A 528 5.04 -13.31 -17.88
N THR A 529 6.10 -13.96 -18.37
CA THR A 529 6.54 -15.29 -17.91
C THR A 529 8.07 -15.39 -17.94
N GLY A 530 8.63 -16.48 -17.38
CA GLY A 530 10.08 -16.72 -17.38
C GLY A 530 10.85 -16.06 -16.22
N TYR A 531 10.15 -15.39 -15.29
CA TYR A 531 10.73 -14.87 -14.04
C TYR A 531 10.79 -15.95 -12.95
N GLU A 532 11.63 -15.71 -11.93
CA GLU A 532 11.82 -16.64 -10.79
C GLU A 532 10.54 -16.79 -9.96
N ARG A 533 10.28 -17.98 -9.41
CA ARG A 533 9.08 -18.25 -8.58
C ARG A 533 8.99 -17.33 -7.36
N ILE A 534 10.10 -16.80 -6.85
CA ILE A 534 10.11 -15.82 -5.76
C ILE A 534 9.44 -14.47 -6.11
N PHE A 535 9.29 -14.09 -7.38
CA PHE A 535 8.47 -12.91 -7.77
C PHE A 535 6.96 -13.21 -7.71
N GLY A 536 6.57 -14.48 -7.83
CA GLY A 536 5.18 -14.92 -7.75
C GLY A 536 4.91 -16.16 -8.60
N PRO A 537 3.68 -16.70 -8.56
CA PRO A 537 3.28 -17.77 -9.45
C PRO A 537 3.07 -17.26 -10.89
N VAL A 538 3.05 -18.20 -11.85
CA VAL A 538 2.55 -18.03 -13.22
C VAL A 538 1.56 -19.16 -13.50
N ARG A 539 0.59 -18.94 -14.40
CA ARG A 539 -0.36 -19.98 -14.84
C ARG A 539 -1.18 -20.58 -13.68
N THR A 540 -1.60 -19.74 -12.73
CA THR A 540 -2.44 -20.08 -11.57
C THR A 540 -3.73 -19.26 -11.54
N ALA A 541 -4.78 -19.74 -10.87
CA ALA A 541 -6.02 -18.99 -10.72
C ALA A 541 -5.81 -17.64 -10.02
N ALA A 542 -6.16 -16.55 -10.69
CA ALA A 542 -6.09 -15.19 -10.16
C ALA A 542 -7.30 -14.84 -9.27
N SER A 543 -7.14 -13.81 -8.44
CA SER A 543 -8.21 -13.24 -7.60
C SER A 543 -9.44 -12.86 -8.45
N PRO A 544 -10.67 -12.99 -7.92
CA PRO A 544 -11.86 -12.42 -8.54
C PRO A 544 -11.73 -10.92 -8.85
N ARG A 545 -10.94 -10.15 -8.08
CA ARG A 545 -10.70 -8.72 -8.34
C ARG A 545 -9.83 -8.54 -9.57
N THR A 546 -8.70 -9.22 -9.68
CA THR A 546 -7.83 -9.19 -10.87
C THR A 546 -8.58 -9.65 -12.11
N ARG A 547 -9.33 -10.75 -12.03
CA ARG A 547 -10.12 -11.27 -13.17
C ARG A 547 -11.11 -10.23 -13.70
N GLY A 548 -11.80 -9.50 -12.82
CA GLY A 548 -12.69 -8.41 -13.22
C GLY A 548 -11.94 -7.17 -13.72
N ALA A 549 -10.91 -6.74 -12.99
CA ALA A 549 -10.12 -5.55 -13.27
C ALA A 549 -9.45 -5.62 -14.65
N VAL A 550 -8.74 -6.71 -14.94
CA VAL A 550 -8.06 -6.88 -16.23
C VAL A 550 -9.04 -7.03 -17.39
N ALA A 551 -10.21 -7.63 -17.17
CA ALA A 551 -11.26 -7.74 -18.19
C ALA A 551 -11.91 -6.39 -18.53
N ASP A 552 -12.30 -5.61 -17.51
CA ASP A 552 -12.83 -4.26 -17.68
C ASP A 552 -11.80 -3.34 -18.35
N VAL A 553 -10.54 -3.41 -17.93
CA VAL A 553 -9.43 -2.61 -18.49
C VAL A 553 -9.14 -3.01 -19.94
N ALA A 554 -9.11 -4.30 -20.28
CA ALA A 554 -8.95 -4.74 -21.66
C ALA A 554 -10.11 -4.26 -22.56
N ALA A 555 -11.35 -4.33 -22.07
CA ALA A 555 -12.52 -3.82 -22.79
C ALA A 555 -12.47 -2.29 -22.98
N LEU A 556 -11.99 -1.53 -21.99
CA LEU A 556 -11.74 -0.09 -22.11
C LEU A 556 -10.65 0.22 -23.14
N ALA A 557 -9.53 -0.50 -23.12
CA ALA A 557 -8.45 -0.33 -24.08
C ALA A 557 -8.89 -0.64 -25.51
N ALA A 558 -9.66 -1.71 -25.71
CA ALA A 558 -10.19 -2.12 -27.02
C ALA A 558 -11.27 -1.17 -27.57
N LYS A 559 -12.07 -0.54 -26.69
CA LYS A 559 -13.01 0.54 -27.06
C LYS A 559 -12.26 1.77 -27.58
N GLY A 560 -11.11 2.09 -26.99
CA GLY A 560 -10.33 3.28 -27.33
C GLY A 560 -11.03 4.61 -26.97
N GLY A 561 -10.45 5.72 -27.43
CA GLY A 561 -10.97 7.07 -27.20
C GLY A 561 -11.07 7.45 -25.71
N LEU A 562 -10.25 6.84 -24.85
CA LEU A 562 -10.34 6.98 -23.40
C LEU A 562 -9.97 8.38 -22.90
N THR A 563 -10.59 8.77 -21.80
CA THR A 563 -10.39 10.06 -21.12
C THR A 563 -10.25 9.87 -19.60
N VAL A 564 -9.83 10.91 -18.88
CA VAL A 564 -9.87 10.94 -17.40
C VAL A 564 -11.28 10.65 -16.87
N ALA A 565 -12.35 10.99 -17.61
CA ALA A 565 -13.72 10.68 -17.22
C ALA A 565 -14.08 9.18 -17.36
N ASP A 566 -13.40 8.41 -18.22
CA ASP A 566 -13.54 6.95 -18.26
C ASP A 566 -12.90 6.31 -17.02
N LEU A 567 -11.74 6.82 -16.57
CA LEU A 567 -11.11 6.39 -15.31
C LEU A 567 -12.02 6.67 -14.10
N GLN A 568 -12.64 7.86 -14.06
CA GLN A 568 -13.60 8.22 -13.00
C GLN A 568 -14.82 7.28 -12.97
N ARG A 569 -15.27 6.79 -14.14
CA ARG A 569 -16.34 5.78 -14.25
C ARG A 569 -15.85 4.40 -13.80
N GLN A 570 -14.64 3.98 -14.19
CA GLN A 570 -14.10 2.66 -13.80
C GLN A 570 -13.99 2.52 -12.28
N GLN A 571 -13.52 3.57 -11.59
CA GLN A 571 -13.42 3.56 -10.13
C GLN A 571 -14.75 3.28 -9.42
N PHE A 572 -15.85 3.79 -9.95
CA PHE A 572 -17.20 3.67 -9.36
C PHE A 572 -18.12 2.73 -10.16
N ALA A 573 -17.55 1.88 -11.03
CA ALA A 573 -18.34 0.87 -11.74
C ALA A 573 -18.92 -0.18 -10.77
N ASN A 574 -18.28 -0.37 -9.60
CA ASN A 574 -18.68 -1.22 -8.46
C ASN A 574 -19.11 -2.66 -8.84
N ARG A 575 -18.73 -3.18 -10.02
CA ARG A 575 -19.09 -4.50 -10.53
C ARG A 575 -18.54 -5.59 -9.62
N SER A 576 -19.36 -6.59 -9.28
CA SER A 576 -18.90 -7.79 -8.58
C SER A 576 -18.61 -8.90 -9.58
N THR A 577 -17.34 -9.26 -9.72
CA THR A 577 -16.92 -10.40 -10.56
C THR A 577 -17.48 -11.72 -10.04
N SER A 578 -17.49 -11.92 -8.72
CA SER A 578 -18.12 -13.10 -8.10
C SER A 578 -19.64 -13.11 -8.32
N GLY A 579 -20.30 -11.96 -8.27
CA GLY A 579 -21.72 -11.82 -8.62
C GLY A 579 -22.01 -12.13 -10.09
N ALA A 580 -21.17 -11.64 -11.01
CA ALA A 580 -21.26 -11.92 -12.44
C ALA A 580 -21.15 -13.43 -12.75
N LEU A 581 -20.28 -14.14 -12.05
CA LEU A 581 -20.04 -15.58 -12.22
C LEU A 581 -21.04 -16.49 -11.51
N ALA A 582 -21.59 -16.09 -10.36
CA ALA A 582 -22.31 -17.00 -9.46
C ALA A 582 -23.78 -16.65 -9.17
N ALA A 583 -24.21 -15.38 -9.29
CA ALA A 583 -25.55 -14.97 -8.84
C ALA A 583 -26.69 -15.64 -9.64
N ALA A 584 -26.49 -15.84 -10.95
CA ALA A 584 -27.48 -16.48 -11.83
C ALA A 584 -27.66 -17.97 -11.54
N ASP A 585 -26.59 -18.69 -11.21
CA ASP A 585 -26.66 -20.10 -10.78
C ASP A 585 -27.30 -20.20 -9.39
N ALA A 586 -26.89 -19.35 -8.45
CA ALA A 586 -27.45 -19.32 -7.10
C ALA A 586 -28.97 -19.05 -7.12
N ALA A 587 -29.42 -18.09 -7.94
CA ALA A 587 -30.84 -17.78 -8.10
C ALA A 587 -31.64 -18.95 -8.71
N ARG A 588 -31.10 -19.62 -9.74
CA ARG A 588 -31.73 -20.82 -10.35
C ARG A 588 -31.86 -21.97 -9.36
N ALA A 589 -30.77 -22.32 -8.67
CA ALA A 589 -30.77 -23.41 -7.70
C ALA A 589 -31.67 -23.10 -6.49
N CYS A 590 -31.68 -21.85 -6.01
CA CYS A 590 -32.62 -21.39 -4.99
C CYS A 590 -34.08 -21.60 -5.43
N ALA A 591 -34.44 -21.19 -6.65
CA ALA A 591 -35.80 -21.32 -7.17
C ALA A 591 -36.23 -22.78 -7.42
N ALA A 592 -35.29 -23.72 -7.49
CA ALA A 592 -35.53 -25.15 -7.64
C ALA A 592 -35.68 -25.91 -6.30
N LEU A 593 -35.54 -25.23 -5.15
CA LEU A 593 -35.62 -25.88 -3.84
C LEU A 593 -37.04 -26.38 -3.50
N PRO A 594 -37.19 -27.63 -3.02
CA PRO A 594 -38.49 -28.15 -2.58
C PRO A 594 -39.16 -27.26 -1.53
N GLY A 595 -40.42 -26.88 -1.81
CA GLY A 595 -41.21 -25.98 -0.97
C GLY A 595 -40.63 -24.57 -0.82
N GLY A 596 -39.59 -24.18 -1.58
CA GLY A 596 -38.87 -22.93 -1.40
C GLY A 596 -38.03 -22.87 -0.11
N THR A 597 -37.64 -24.02 0.46
CA THR A 597 -36.95 -24.09 1.76
C THR A 597 -35.52 -24.62 1.66
N ALA A 598 -34.66 -24.19 2.59
CA ALA A 598 -33.30 -24.71 2.77
C ALA A 598 -32.96 -24.87 4.27
N THR A 599 -32.10 -25.83 4.60
CA THR A 599 -31.72 -26.12 6.00
C THR A 599 -30.44 -25.39 6.39
N GLY A 600 -30.51 -24.53 7.42
CA GLY A 600 -29.38 -23.78 7.95
C GLY A 600 -28.42 -24.61 8.83
N SER A 601 -27.34 -23.99 9.29
CA SER A 601 -26.32 -24.61 10.16
C SER A 601 -26.88 -25.13 11.49
N THR A 602 -28.02 -24.61 11.95
CA THR A 602 -28.75 -25.06 13.14
C THR A 602 -29.61 -26.31 12.92
N GLY A 603 -29.66 -26.84 11.70
CA GLY A 603 -30.62 -27.90 11.31
C GLY A 603 -32.05 -27.40 11.10
N THR A 604 -32.31 -26.09 11.25
CA THR A 604 -33.63 -25.48 11.05
C THR A 604 -33.92 -25.29 9.57
N ALA A 605 -35.13 -25.64 9.13
CA ALA A 605 -35.62 -25.32 7.79
C ALA A 605 -36.05 -23.84 7.71
N VAL A 606 -35.60 -23.15 6.65
CA VAL A 606 -35.77 -21.72 6.43
C VAL A 606 -36.44 -21.52 5.07
N ASP A 607 -37.54 -20.76 5.01
CA ASP A 607 -38.06 -20.25 3.74
C ASP A 607 -37.03 -19.32 3.10
N VAL A 608 -36.61 -19.63 1.87
CA VAL A 608 -35.68 -18.84 1.07
C VAL A 608 -36.31 -18.35 -0.24
N SER A 609 -37.62 -18.55 -0.46
CA SER A 609 -38.31 -18.22 -1.71
C SER A 609 -38.12 -16.76 -2.15
N GLN A 610 -38.24 -15.81 -1.20
CA GLN A 610 -37.98 -14.39 -1.43
C GLN A 610 -36.52 -14.13 -1.86
N ALA A 611 -35.56 -14.85 -1.30
CA ALA A 611 -34.14 -14.69 -1.60
C ALA A 611 -33.84 -15.02 -3.07
N CYS A 612 -34.51 -16.03 -3.64
CA CYS A 612 -34.31 -16.44 -5.02
C CYS A 612 -34.65 -15.32 -6.02
N GLY A 613 -35.78 -14.64 -5.82
CA GLY A 613 -36.20 -13.51 -6.64
C GLY A 613 -35.29 -12.29 -6.48
N VAL A 614 -34.72 -12.07 -5.29
CA VAL A 614 -33.76 -10.99 -5.04
C VAL A 614 -32.41 -11.28 -5.71
N LEU A 615 -31.89 -12.50 -5.59
CA LEU A 615 -30.65 -12.91 -6.27
C LEU A 615 -30.79 -12.87 -7.80
N ALA A 616 -31.98 -13.17 -8.35
CA ALA A 616 -32.27 -13.07 -9.77
C ALA A 616 -32.34 -11.62 -10.30
N SER A 617 -32.77 -10.68 -9.46
CA SER A 617 -33.02 -9.26 -9.83
C SER A 617 -31.90 -8.29 -9.43
N TRP A 618 -30.88 -8.75 -8.69
CA TRP A 618 -29.71 -7.95 -8.36
C TRP A 618 -28.91 -7.56 -9.62
N ASP A 619 -28.55 -6.28 -9.70
CA ASP A 619 -27.76 -5.64 -10.77
C ASP A 619 -26.30 -6.14 -10.89
N ARG A 620 -25.82 -6.98 -9.96
CA ARG A 620 -24.45 -7.52 -9.87
C ARG A 620 -23.38 -6.45 -9.59
N THR A 621 -23.79 -5.31 -9.05
CA THR A 621 -22.94 -4.22 -8.60
C THR A 621 -23.12 -3.96 -7.11
N MET A 622 -22.15 -3.28 -6.51
CA MET A 622 -22.14 -2.87 -5.11
C MET A 622 -22.36 -1.35 -4.99
N ASN A 623 -23.33 -0.79 -5.72
CA ASN A 623 -23.70 0.62 -5.58
C ASN A 623 -24.49 0.83 -4.28
N SER A 624 -24.51 2.06 -3.74
CA SER A 624 -25.23 2.37 -2.50
C SER A 624 -26.75 2.19 -2.60
N ASP A 625 -27.32 2.16 -3.80
CA ASP A 625 -28.73 1.90 -4.07
C ASP A 625 -29.05 0.48 -4.58
N SER A 626 -28.02 -0.33 -4.88
CA SER A 626 -28.17 -1.72 -5.33
C SER A 626 -28.95 -2.55 -4.32
N ARG A 627 -29.99 -3.23 -4.80
CA ARG A 627 -30.83 -4.15 -4.02
C ARG A 627 -30.38 -5.59 -4.23
N GLY A 628 -30.29 -6.37 -3.15
CA GLY A 628 -29.79 -7.74 -3.18
C GLY A 628 -28.27 -7.88 -3.11
N ALA A 629 -27.51 -6.78 -3.28
CA ALA A 629 -26.06 -6.75 -3.10
C ALA A 629 -25.63 -7.26 -1.71
N LEU A 630 -26.29 -6.81 -0.65
CA LEU A 630 -26.05 -7.28 0.72
C LEU A 630 -26.38 -8.76 0.89
N LEU A 631 -27.53 -9.22 0.36
CA LEU A 631 -27.92 -10.63 0.39
C LEU A 631 -26.85 -11.51 -0.29
N PHE A 632 -26.36 -11.10 -1.46
CA PHE A 632 -25.31 -11.83 -2.16
C PHE A 632 -24.00 -11.84 -1.38
N ASP A 633 -23.54 -10.73 -0.81
CA ASP A 633 -22.33 -10.72 0.05
C ASP A 633 -22.45 -11.66 1.25
N ARG A 634 -23.57 -11.60 1.99
CA ARG A 634 -23.78 -12.46 3.17
C ARG A 634 -23.88 -13.94 2.79
N PHE A 635 -24.56 -14.27 1.68
CA PHE A 635 -24.57 -15.61 1.09
C PHE A 635 -23.17 -16.07 0.68
N TRP A 636 -22.45 -15.23 -0.07
CA TRP A 636 -21.16 -15.58 -0.66
C TRP A 636 -20.08 -15.79 0.40
N ARG A 637 -20.02 -14.94 1.43
CA ARG A 637 -19.12 -15.12 2.58
C ARG A 637 -19.39 -16.43 3.32
N LYS A 638 -20.65 -16.79 3.53
CA LYS A 638 -21.03 -18.07 4.16
C LYS A 638 -20.73 -19.26 3.25
N LEU A 639 -20.92 -19.15 1.93
CA LEU A 639 -20.55 -20.17 0.95
C LEU A 639 -19.04 -20.43 0.94
N LEU A 640 -18.22 -19.37 0.97
CA LEU A 640 -16.77 -19.50 1.01
C LEU A 640 -16.28 -20.25 2.26
N GLY A 641 -16.93 -20.06 3.41
CA GLY A 641 -16.67 -20.84 4.63
C GLY A 641 -17.24 -22.26 4.60
N ALA A 642 -18.40 -22.47 3.98
CA ALA A 642 -19.11 -23.76 3.98
C ALA A 642 -18.71 -24.72 2.83
N VAL A 643 -18.03 -24.24 1.79
CA VAL A 643 -17.64 -25.02 0.61
C VAL A 643 -16.13 -24.87 0.35
N PRO A 644 -15.33 -25.95 0.41
CA PRO A 644 -13.90 -25.95 0.10
C PRO A 644 -13.61 -25.40 -1.30
N SER A 645 -12.50 -24.69 -1.48
CA SER A 645 -12.15 -23.99 -2.72
C SER A 645 -12.24 -24.87 -3.98
N ALA A 646 -11.71 -26.10 -3.91
CA ALA A 646 -11.73 -27.08 -4.99
C ALA A 646 -13.14 -27.59 -5.37
N GLN A 647 -14.16 -27.34 -4.53
CA GLN A 647 -15.54 -27.80 -4.75
C GLN A 647 -16.50 -26.66 -5.15
N ARG A 648 -16.06 -25.39 -5.17
CA ARG A 648 -16.95 -24.23 -5.40
C ARG A 648 -17.43 -24.06 -6.85
N TRP A 649 -16.71 -24.64 -7.82
CA TRP A 649 -16.92 -24.40 -9.25
C TRP A 649 -17.00 -25.72 -10.00
N LYS A 650 -17.93 -25.83 -10.96
CA LYS A 650 -18.08 -26.99 -11.85
C LYS A 650 -17.06 -26.96 -13.00
N VAL A 651 -16.61 -25.78 -13.41
CA VAL A 651 -15.50 -25.60 -14.36
C VAL A 651 -14.23 -25.21 -13.59
N PRO A 652 -13.19 -26.05 -13.56
CA PRO A 652 -11.93 -25.75 -12.87
C PRO A 652 -11.15 -24.64 -13.59
N PHE A 653 -10.08 -24.15 -12.95
CA PHE A 653 -9.16 -23.20 -13.56
C PHE A 653 -8.42 -23.80 -14.75
N SER A 654 -8.26 -23.01 -15.82
CA SER A 654 -7.46 -23.28 -16.99
C SER A 654 -6.57 -22.09 -17.32
N ALA A 655 -5.26 -22.30 -17.42
CA ALA A 655 -4.32 -21.26 -17.83
C ALA A 655 -4.45 -20.84 -19.31
N ALA A 656 -5.35 -21.46 -20.09
CA ALA A 656 -5.73 -21.02 -21.43
C ALA A 656 -6.93 -20.04 -21.43
N ASP A 657 -7.68 -19.95 -20.33
CA ASP A 657 -8.70 -18.93 -20.09
C ASP A 657 -8.58 -18.40 -18.65
N PRO A 658 -7.57 -17.55 -18.38
CA PRO A 658 -7.23 -17.12 -17.02
C PRO A 658 -8.24 -16.15 -16.40
N VAL A 659 -9.16 -15.61 -17.21
CA VAL A 659 -10.17 -14.62 -16.81
C VAL A 659 -11.54 -15.28 -16.70
N GLY A 660 -11.93 -16.12 -17.66
CA GLY A 660 -13.20 -16.83 -17.63
C GLY A 660 -13.22 -18.03 -16.67
N THR A 661 -12.08 -18.63 -16.31
CA THR A 661 -12.02 -19.77 -15.36
C THR A 661 -11.39 -19.44 -14.00
N PRO A 662 -11.74 -20.16 -12.91
CA PRO A 662 -12.86 -21.10 -12.78
C PRO A 662 -14.22 -20.40 -12.83
N ASN A 663 -15.28 -21.15 -13.18
CA ASN A 663 -16.65 -20.64 -13.30
C ASN A 663 -17.72 -21.73 -13.12
N THR A 664 -18.99 -21.35 -13.29
CA THR A 664 -20.19 -22.18 -13.11
C THR A 664 -20.32 -22.68 -11.67
N LEU A 665 -21.19 -22.04 -10.88
CA LEU A 665 -21.26 -22.30 -9.43
C LEU A 665 -21.63 -23.77 -9.16
N ASN A 666 -20.92 -24.41 -8.24
CA ASN A 666 -21.32 -25.73 -7.76
C ASN A 666 -22.45 -25.65 -6.73
N THR A 667 -23.66 -25.49 -7.23
CA THR A 667 -24.93 -25.48 -6.48
C THR A 667 -25.24 -26.79 -5.76
N ASP A 668 -24.56 -27.88 -6.15
CA ASP A 668 -24.83 -29.23 -5.67
C ASP A 668 -23.96 -29.57 -4.45
N ALA A 669 -23.02 -28.67 -4.09
CA ALA A 669 -22.20 -28.79 -2.89
C ALA A 669 -23.06 -28.66 -1.62
N PRO A 670 -22.96 -29.57 -0.63
CA PRO A 670 -23.80 -29.54 0.59
C PRO A 670 -23.75 -28.26 1.43
N GLY A 671 -22.72 -27.41 1.24
CA GLY A 671 -22.62 -26.09 1.87
C GLY A 671 -23.45 -24.99 1.19
N PHE A 672 -23.93 -25.18 -0.05
CA PHE A 672 -24.65 -24.16 -0.82
C PHE A 672 -26.00 -23.78 -0.18
N THR A 673 -26.86 -24.77 0.06
CA THR A 673 -28.19 -24.54 0.65
C THR A 673 -28.10 -24.03 2.09
N ARG A 674 -27.13 -24.52 2.85
CA ARG A 674 -26.79 -24.06 4.20
C ARG A 674 -26.41 -22.59 4.22
N ALA A 675 -25.46 -22.18 3.37
CA ALA A 675 -25.01 -20.79 3.28
C ALA A 675 -26.14 -19.81 2.89
N LEU A 676 -27.06 -20.25 2.02
CA LEU A 676 -28.25 -19.49 1.64
C LEU A 676 -29.24 -19.35 2.81
N ALA A 677 -29.58 -20.45 3.49
CA ALA A 677 -30.46 -20.44 4.66
C ALA A 677 -29.89 -19.58 5.80
N ASP A 678 -28.59 -19.67 6.06
CA ASP A 678 -27.90 -18.91 7.10
C ASP A 678 -27.79 -17.40 6.76
N ALA A 679 -27.70 -17.03 5.47
CA ALA A 679 -27.74 -15.63 5.04
C ALA A 679 -29.14 -15.02 5.20
N VAL A 680 -30.18 -15.77 4.80
CA VAL A 680 -31.58 -15.36 4.98
C VAL A 680 -31.93 -15.24 6.47
N THR A 681 -31.47 -16.18 7.29
CA THR A 681 -31.65 -16.16 8.75
C THR A 681 -30.95 -14.98 9.40
N GLU A 682 -29.67 -14.72 9.05
CA GLU A 682 -28.90 -13.59 9.58
C GLU A 682 -29.56 -12.23 9.28
N LEU A 683 -29.99 -12.01 8.04
CA LEU A 683 -30.64 -10.76 7.65
C LEU A 683 -32.02 -10.62 8.31
N ARG A 684 -32.84 -11.67 8.37
CA ARG A 684 -34.15 -11.65 9.05
C ARG A 684 -34.01 -11.42 10.56
N ALA A 685 -33.04 -12.05 11.23
CA ALA A 685 -32.78 -11.86 12.66
C ALA A 685 -32.34 -10.42 12.98
N ALA A 686 -31.63 -9.77 12.06
CA ALA A 686 -31.25 -8.36 12.15
C ALA A 686 -32.37 -7.38 11.69
N GLY A 687 -33.56 -7.88 11.32
CA GLY A 687 -34.69 -7.05 10.85
C GLY A 687 -34.50 -6.46 9.45
N ILE A 688 -33.56 -6.97 8.66
CA ILE A 688 -33.15 -6.44 7.37
C ILE A 688 -33.99 -7.06 6.24
N PRO A 689 -34.69 -6.25 5.41
CA PRO A 689 -35.31 -6.75 4.18
C PRO A 689 -34.25 -7.35 3.25
N LEU A 690 -34.49 -8.54 2.70
CA LEU A 690 -33.52 -9.22 1.82
C LEU A 690 -33.18 -8.37 0.57
N ASN A 691 -34.09 -7.49 0.15
CA ASN A 691 -33.94 -6.53 -0.94
C ASN A 691 -33.59 -5.09 -0.49
N ALA A 692 -33.11 -4.89 0.73
CA ALA A 692 -32.62 -3.58 1.21
C ALA A 692 -31.55 -2.99 0.27
N LYS A 693 -31.43 -1.66 0.24
CA LYS A 693 -30.35 -1.01 -0.51
C LYS A 693 -29.05 -1.19 0.27
N LEU A 694 -27.95 -1.44 -0.43
CA LEU A 694 -26.65 -1.63 0.20
C LEU A 694 -26.30 -0.47 1.15
N GLY A 695 -26.47 0.79 0.73
CA GLY A 695 -26.14 1.99 1.52
C GLY A 695 -27.01 2.24 2.76
N GLU A 696 -28.14 1.56 2.92
CA GLU A 696 -28.94 1.59 4.16
C GLU A 696 -28.20 0.84 5.29
N HIS A 697 -27.37 -0.14 4.93
CA HIS A 697 -26.63 -1.03 5.84
C HIS A 697 -25.10 -0.97 5.66
N GLN A 698 -24.57 -0.35 4.60
CA GLN A 698 -23.15 -0.16 4.31
C GLN A 698 -22.83 1.34 4.25
N TYR A 699 -22.32 1.87 5.36
CA TYR A 699 -22.06 3.28 5.54
C TYR A 699 -20.88 3.50 6.49
N VAL A 700 -20.33 4.71 6.50
CA VAL A 700 -19.38 5.15 7.52
C VAL A 700 -19.98 6.31 8.32
N VAL A 701 -19.78 6.30 9.65
CA VAL A 701 -20.23 7.41 10.50
C VAL A 701 -19.15 8.49 10.55
N ARG A 702 -19.50 9.74 10.21
CA ARG A 702 -18.61 10.90 10.34
C ARG A 702 -19.40 12.09 10.89
N LYS A 703 -18.97 12.66 12.03
CA LYS A 703 -19.66 13.74 12.77
C LYS A 703 -21.15 13.45 13.00
N GLY A 704 -21.47 12.22 13.43
CA GLY A 704 -22.85 11.74 13.66
C GLY A 704 -23.65 11.40 12.40
N GLN A 705 -23.22 11.85 11.21
CA GLN A 705 -23.89 11.57 9.94
C GLN A 705 -23.50 10.16 9.45
N ARG A 706 -24.48 9.35 9.05
CA ARG A 706 -24.25 8.13 8.26
C ARG A 706 -24.01 8.54 6.81
N LEU A 707 -22.88 8.15 6.23
CA LEU A 707 -22.54 8.40 4.84
C LEU A 707 -22.53 7.04 4.11
N PRO A 708 -23.48 6.73 3.22
CA PRO A 708 -23.52 5.45 2.51
C PRO A 708 -22.28 5.29 1.63
N VAL A 709 -21.76 4.07 1.50
CA VAL A 709 -20.52 3.80 0.75
C VAL A 709 -20.75 2.64 -0.21
N GLY A 710 -20.56 2.90 -1.51
CA GLY A 710 -20.49 1.88 -2.56
C GLY A 710 -19.11 1.21 -2.64
N GLY A 711 -19.04 0.12 -3.39
CA GLY A 711 -17.89 -0.78 -3.43
C GLY A 711 -18.11 -2.03 -2.59
N GLY A 712 -17.16 -2.96 -2.67
CA GLY A 712 -17.25 -4.26 -2.04
C GLY A 712 -15.89 -4.93 -1.86
N THR A 713 -15.89 -6.19 -1.46
CA THR A 713 -14.73 -6.82 -0.82
C THR A 713 -13.92 -7.69 -1.79
N GLU A 714 -12.71 -8.13 -1.40
CA GLU A 714 -11.83 -8.97 -2.23
C GLU A 714 -12.56 -10.20 -2.76
N SER A 715 -13.30 -10.87 -1.88
CA SER A 715 -14.12 -12.04 -2.16
C SER A 715 -15.21 -11.80 -3.22
N LEU A 716 -15.67 -10.57 -3.39
CA LEU A 716 -16.68 -10.17 -4.38
C LEU A 716 -16.05 -9.76 -5.73
N GLY A 717 -14.73 -9.57 -5.77
CA GLY A 717 -13.99 -9.19 -6.97
C GLY A 717 -14.41 -7.83 -7.53
N VAL A 718 -14.43 -6.80 -6.68
CA VAL A 718 -14.85 -5.43 -7.02
C VAL A 718 -13.64 -4.51 -7.14
N TRP A 719 -13.59 -3.67 -8.18
CA TRP A 719 -12.50 -2.67 -8.34
C TRP A 719 -12.44 -1.72 -7.13
N ASN A 720 -13.57 -1.10 -6.78
CA ASN A 720 -13.69 -0.26 -5.58
C ASN A 720 -13.66 -1.11 -4.30
N LYS A 721 -12.47 -1.58 -3.92
CA LYS A 721 -12.29 -2.46 -2.76
C LYS A 721 -12.55 -1.69 -1.47
N ILE A 722 -13.43 -2.23 -0.64
CA ILE A 722 -13.58 -1.88 0.78
C ILE A 722 -13.74 -3.16 1.59
N GLU A 723 -13.19 -3.20 2.79
CA GLU A 723 -13.39 -4.27 3.77
C GLU A 723 -14.05 -3.67 5.03
N PRO A 724 -15.38 -3.49 5.00
CA PRO A 724 -16.14 -3.11 6.18
C PRO A 724 -16.36 -4.31 7.10
N VAL A 725 -16.41 -4.07 8.40
CA VAL A 725 -16.64 -5.12 9.41
C VAL A 725 -18.15 -5.28 9.66
N TRP A 726 -18.63 -6.52 9.65
CA TRP A 726 -20.04 -6.83 9.89
C TRP A 726 -20.36 -6.81 11.38
N ASP A 727 -21.15 -5.83 11.81
CA ASP A 727 -21.74 -5.78 13.15
C ASP A 727 -23.05 -6.58 13.17
N THR A 728 -23.03 -7.75 13.81
CA THR A 728 -24.20 -8.62 14.00
C THR A 728 -25.25 -8.03 14.95
N ALA A 729 -24.84 -7.21 15.92
CA ALA A 729 -25.71 -6.65 16.95
C ALA A 729 -26.51 -5.43 16.45
N SER A 730 -26.08 -4.78 15.37
CA SER A 730 -26.82 -3.68 14.74
C SER A 730 -27.07 -3.84 13.23
N GLY A 731 -26.81 -5.03 12.68
CA GLY A 731 -27.27 -5.41 11.35
C GLY A 731 -26.62 -4.62 10.21
N GLY A 732 -25.30 -4.44 10.22
CA GLY A 732 -24.67 -3.70 9.13
C GLY A 732 -23.15 -3.54 9.17
N TYR A 733 -22.68 -2.99 8.07
CA TYR A 733 -21.33 -2.52 7.77
C TYR A 733 -21.25 -1.02 8.12
N ARG A 734 -20.89 -0.67 9.37
CA ARG A 734 -21.10 0.69 9.94
C ARG A 734 -19.88 1.60 10.00
N ASP A 735 -18.71 1.04 9.75
CA ASP A 735 -17.46 1.76 9.49
C ASP A 735 -16.60 0.89 8.57
N ASN A 736 -15.64 1.51 7.90
CA ASN A 736 -14.72 0.80 7.01
C ASN A 736 -13.32 0.76 7.64
N ALA A 737 -12.75 -0.44 7.79
CA ALA A 737 -11.41 -0.61 8.36
C ALA A 737 -10.32 -0.35 7.31
N PHE A 738 -10.53 -0.85 6.10
CA PHE A 738 -9.53 -0.96 5.05
C PHE A 738 -10.16 -0.82 3.66
N GLY A 739 -9.43 -0.31 2.67
CA GLY A 739 -9.90 -0.23 1.28
C GLY A 739 -9.43 1.01 0.54
N SER A 740 -10.09 1.34 -0.58
CA SER A 740 -9.96 2.58 -1.35
C SER A 740 -9.60 3.76 -0.44
N SER A 741 -8.42 4.35 -0.65
CA SER A 741 -7.76 5.24 0.32
C SER A 741 -7.46 6.61 -0.30
N HIS A 742 -6.21 6.83 -0.75
CA HIS A 742 -5.95 7.77 -1.83
C HIS A 742 -6.45 7.18 -3.15
N ILE A 743 -6.99 8.00 -4.03
CA ILE A 743 -7.35 7.64 -5.40
C ILE A 743 -6.94 8.77 -6.32
N GLN A 744 -6.35 8.46 -7.47
CA GLN A 744 -6.02 9.44 -8.49
C GLN A 744 -6.34 8.92 -9.90
N ALA A 745 -7.12 9.70 -10.65
CA ALA A 745 -7.30 9.56 -12.09
C ALA A 745 -6.58 10.74 -12.76
N VAL A 746 -5.55 10.46 -13.55
CA VAL A 746 -4.63 11.47 -14.10
C VAL A 746 -4.47 11.28 -15.61
N GLY A 747 -4.40 12.40 -16.32
CA GLY A 747 -3.99 12.47 -17.72
C GLY A 747 -3.40 13.84 -18.02
N TRP A 748 -3.19 14.13 -19.30
CA TRP A 748 -2.68 15.42 -19.78
C TRP A 748 -3.51 15.92 -20.95
N ASP A 749 -3.50 17.23 -21.17
CA ASP A 749 -4.03 17.90 -22.36
C ASP A 749 -2.92 18.77 -22.98
N ASP A 750 -3.26 19.73 -23.84
CA ASP A 750 -2.28 20.62 -24.49
C ASP A 750 -1.88 21.82 -23.60
N SER A 751 -2.30 21.85 -22.34
CA SER A 751 -1.74 22.73 -21.33
C SER A 751 -0.42 22.16 -20.75
N ARG A 752 0.24 22.95 -19.89
CA ARG A 752 1.43 22.49 -19.14
C ARG A 752 1.07 21.90 -17.77
N CYS A 753 -0.17 21.45 -17.60
CA CYS A 753 -0.76 21.08 -16.32
C CYS A 753 -1.41 19.68 -16.42
N PRO A 754 -1.22 18.79 -15.43
CA PRO A 754 -1.86 17.48 -15.41
C PRO A 754 -3.36 17.64 -15.14
N VAL A 755 -4.18 16.94 -15.93
CA VAL A 755 -5.64 16.86 -15.75
C VAL A 755 -5.94 15.79 -14.71
N ALA A 756 -5.79 16.17 -13.43
CA ALA A 756 -5.97 15.25 -12.31
C ALA A 756 -7.37 15.34 -11.65
N ARG A 757 -7.84 14.19 -11.17
CA ARG A 757 -8.99 14.03 -10.27
C ARG A 757 -8.54 13.16 -9.11
N THR A 758 -8.78 13.60 -7.88
CA THR A 758 -8.31 12.88 -6.70
C THR A 758 -9.40 12.69 -5.65
N LEU A 759 -9.20 11.70 -4.79
CA LEU A 759 -9.97 11.47 -3.58
C LEU A 759 -9.05 10.97 -2.47
N LEU A 760 -9.38 11.36 -1.23
CA LEU A 760 -8.89 10.73 -0.01
C LEU A 760 -10.13 10.32 0.79
N THR A 761 -10.53 9.05 0.68
CA THR A 761 -11.85 8.55 1.10
C THR A 761 -12.18 8.82 2.56
N TYR A 762 -11.18 8.82 3.44
CA TYR A 762 -11.27 9.12 4.86
C TYR A 762 -10.92 10.57 5.25
N SER A 763 -10.83 11.47 4.28
CA SER A 763 -10.50 12.90 4.41
C SER A 763 -9.10 13.19 4.99
N GLN A 764 -8.68 14.46 4.89
CA GLN A 764 -7.30 14.92 5.09
C GLN A 764 -6.80 14.80 6.54
N SER A 765 -7.68 14.88 7.54
CA SER A 765 -7.32 14.93 8.97
C SER A 765 -7.97 13.80 9.77
N SER A 766 -7.24 13.22 10.72
CA SER A 766 -7.76 12.25 11.71
C SER A 766 -8.64 12.91 12.77
N ASN A 767 -8.40 14.18 13.05
CA ASN A 767 -8.98 14.89 14.18
C ASN A 767 -10.49 15.15 13.95
N PRO A 768 -11.41 14.63 14.80
CA PRO A 768 -12.85 14.83 14.62
C PRO A 768 -13.27 16.31 14.69
N ASN A 769 -12.48 17.17 15.33
CA ASN A 769 -12.71 18.61 15.40
C ASN A 769 -12.30 19.35 14.11
N SER A 770 -11.50 18.74 13.23
CA SER A 770 -11.07 19.35 11.96
C SER A 770 -12.24 19.54 10.99
N PRO A 771 -12.30 20.62 10.18
CA PRO A 771 -13.22 20.69 9.05
C PRO A 771 -12.98 19.53 8.06
N HIS A 772 -11.72 19.13 7.87
CA HIS A 772 -11.27 18.16 6.87
C HIS A 772 -11.26 16.70 7.38
N PHE A 773 -12.20 16.38 8.27
CA PHE A 773 -12.41 15.03 8.84
C PHE A 773 -13.45 14.21 8.05
N ALA A 774 -14.28 14.87 7.23
CA ALA A 774 -15.46 14.25 6.63
C ALA A 774 -15.87 14.84 5.26
N ASP A 775 -15.12 15.81 4.73
CA ASP A 775 -15.49 16.53 3.52
C ASP A 775 -15.21 15.72 2.25
N GLN A 776 -14.02 15.13 2.09
CA GLN A 776 -13.78 14.16 1.00
C GLN A 776 -14.54 12.84 1.19
N THR A 777 -14.83 12.44 2.43
CA THR A 777 -15.69 11.25 2.69
C THR A 777 -17.11 11.45 2.16
N ARG A 778 -17.66 12.67 2.20
CA ARG A 778 -18.93 13.00 1.53
C ARG A 778 -18.83 13.00 0.00
N LEU A 779 -17.65 13.29 -0.56
CA LEU A 779 -17.44 13.16 -2.01
C LEU A 779 -17.44 11.69 -2.43
N PHE A 780 -16.66 10.85 -1.74
CA PHE A 780 -16.60 9.40 -2.00
C PHE A 780 -17.97 8.72 -1.83
N SER A 781 -18.70 9.06 -0.77
CA SER A 781 -20.10 8.63 -0.52
C SER A 781 -21.09 9.05 -1.62
N ALA A 782 -20.79 10.12 -2.37
CA ALA A 782 -21.60 10.64 -3.47
C ALA A 782 -20.96 10.42 -4.85
N GLU A 783 -19.94 9.56 -4.94
CA GLU A 783 -19.16 9.20 -6.14
C GLU A 783 -18.57 10.40 -6.92
N LYS A 784 -18.40 11.51 -6.20
CA LYS A 784 -17.81 12.77 -6.68
C LYS A 784 -16.31 12.80 -6.41
N TRP A 785 -15.59 13.64 -7.15
CA TRP A 785 -14.13 13.75 -7.11
C TRP A 785 -13.68 15.17 -6.81
N VAL A 786 -12.51 15.33 -6.19
CA VAL A 786 -11.81 16.61 -6.15
C VAL A 786 -11.24 16.90 -7.53
N ARG A 787 -11.51 18.10 -8.08
CA ARG A 787 -10.69 18.66 -9.17
C ARG A 787 -9.39 19.15 -8.55
N ALA A 788 -8.34 18.34 -8.64
CA ALA A 788 -7.04 18.71 -8.10
C ALA A 788 -6.50 19.97 -8.79
N ARG A 789 -5.79 20.80 -8.01
CA ARG A 789 -5.10 22.02 -8.46
C ARG A 789 -3.60 21.72 -8.49
N PHE A 790 -2.88 22.14 -9.52
CA PHE A 790 -1.45 21.81 -9.68
C PHE A 790 -0.62 22.99 -10.19
N CYS A 791 -1.09 23.72 -11.21
CA CYS A 791 -0.40 24.90 -11.70
C CYS A 791 -0.72 26.10 -10.80
N GLU A 792 0.20 27.08 -10.71
CA GLU A 792 0.03 28.26 -9.84
C GLU A 792 -1.30 29.00 -10.07
N LYS A 793 -1.73 29.14 -11.34
CA LYS A 793 -3.03 29.72 -11.69
C LYS A 793 -4.20 28.95 -11.07
N ASP A 794 -4.12 27.62 -10.97
CA ASP A 794 -5.16 26.80 -10.35
C ASP A 794 -5.13 26.95 -8.83
N ILE A 795 -3.95 26.92 -8.21
CA ILE A 795 -3.80 27.05 -6.75
C ILE A 795 -4.30 28.43 -6.30
N LEU A 796 -3.84 29.50 -6.97
CA LEU A 796 -4.19 30.89 -6.65
C LEU A 796 -5.64 31.26 -6.99
N SER A 797 -6.35 30.45 -7.78
CA SER A 797 -7.79 30.59 -8.04
C SER A 797 -8.67 29.65 -7.21
N SER A 798 -8.15 29.10 -6.10
CA SER A 798 -8.97 28.39 -5.13
C SER A 798 -9.87 29.37 -4.34
N PRO A 799 -11.19 29.15 -4.29
CA PRO A 799 -12.08 29.92 -3.41
C PRO A 799 -11.84 29.62 -1.92
N ALA A 800 -11.06 28.58 -1.61
CA ALA A 800 -10.63 28.20 -0.26
C ALA A 800 -9.14 28.53 0.00
N LEU A 801 -8.50 29.36 -0.85
CA LEU A 801 -7.08 29.67 -0.74
C LEU A 801 -6.73 30.29 0.62
N ARG A 802 -5.96 29.56 1.43
CA ARG A 802 -5.38 30.05 2.68
C ARG A 802 -3.86 29.87 2.66
N VAL A 803 -3.14 30.98 2.50
CA VAL A 803 -1.67 31.00 2.50
C VAL A 803 -1.16 31.25 3.91
N ILE A 804 -0.19 30.44 4.37
CA ILE A 804 0.59 30.69 5.59
C ILE A 804 2.09 30.59 5.28
N ARG A 805 2.91 31.35 6.00
CA ARG A 805 4.38 31.19 5.99
C ARG A 805 4.82 30.66 7.35
N VAL A 806 5.49 29.51 7.36
CA VAL A 806 5.94 28.81 8.57
C VAL A 806 7.46 28.96 8.74
N ARG A 807 7.94 29.00 9.98
CA ARG A 807 9.35 29.17 10.35
C ARG A 807 9.69 28.35 11.62
N GLY A 808 10.93 27.86 11.73
CA GLY A 808 11.41 27.08 12.89
C GLY A 808 11.64 27.89 14.16
#